data_AF-A0A818TDC5-F1
#
_entry.id   AF-A0A818TDC5-F1
#
_cell.length_a   1.000
_cell.length_b   1.000
_cell.length_c   1.000
_cell.angle_alpha   90.00
_cell.angle_beta   90.00
_cell.angle_gamma   90.00
#
_symmetry.space_group_name_H-M   'P 1'
#
loop_
_entity.id
_entity.type
_entity.pdbx_description
1 polymer ?
#
loop_
_entity_poly.entity_id
_entity_poly.type
_entity_poly.pdbx_seq_one_letter_code
_entity_poly.pdbx_strand_id
1 'polypeptide(L)'
;MTLRFWLTIITISSALLTSSVIADDPCRFETTKGIIDLTSVGRTDGKPAYADKTPPASTDYKYSYNPCQPFTELPTCIGVAACQISADGKYSFSLGKQESVKWNPGAGMGSIPSITYTQGAKVVTVTLVCSTDGTEDFDTMGESPINNYKFRLSHKCACWNGCGDVPPQTSTSTPSTTTAVIIVDPCKYQTEKGIIDLTSVGRTDGKPAYADKTPPASADYKYSYNPCKPFTELPTCIGVAACQVSADGKLSFSLGKQESVKWNPGAGMGSIPSVTYTQGAKVVTVTLVCSTDGTEDFDALGESPINNYKFRLSHKCACWDGCRHVTPQTSTTSTTSTTISTVSVTSMTTSSTSAASTTSTASTASTTSSASPSTTSTISTPLASSTSTTLPISTSTSTISTTFTTSITTTTTTTTTAVIIVDPCKYQTEKGIIDLTSVGRTDGKPAYADKTPPALTNYKYSYNPCKPFTEHPNCIGVAACQISADGKLSFSLGKQESVKWNPGAGLASLPSISYSEGFKQVTVTLQCSTDGSENFEAFGESPVNNYKFRLIHKCACYDGCKNVTPQTSTSSGSTVSITSTTASTTSAASTPSTTTTTITSTTTTSRTTSTTTSSTSTTTSTASTATSRTSSTTTPSTTTSTASITSTTSKVIIVDPCKYQTEKGIIDLTSVGRTDGKPAYADKTPPAFADYKYSYNPCKPFTELPNCIGVAACQISADGKLSFSLGKQESVKWNPGAGMGSIPSITYTQGAKVVTVTLVCSTDGTEDFDALGESPINNYKFRLSHKCACWDGCAHTPPQTSTTAPGGGGAGLGGGAEFIMILLVLVFVCFVGFIQGN
;
A
#
# COMPACT_ATOMS: atom_id res chain seq x y z
N MET A 1 41.38 -56.26 13.90
CA MET A 1 40.29 -56.08 14.88
C MET A 1 39.70 -54.70 14.63
N THR A 2 38.40 -54.60 14.32
CA THR A 2 37.89 -53.47 13.50
C THR A 2 36.94 -52.57 14.28
N LEU A 3 37.47 -51.50 14.88
CA LEU A 3 36.68 -50.58 15.70
C LEU A 3 36.19 -49.38 14.87
N ARG A 4 34.88 -49.30 14.60
CA ARG A 4 34.25 -48.16 13.93
C ARG A 4 33.76 -47.15 14.97
N PHE A 5 34.48 -46.05 15.14
CA PHE A 5 33.95 -44.89 15.88
C PHE A 5 32.97 -44.09 15.01
N TRP A 6 31.77 -43.84 15.54
CA TRP A 6 30.84 -42.86 14.99
C TRP A 6 31.12 -41.49 15.61
N LEU A 7 31.34 -40.47 14.77
CA LEU A 7 31.51 -39.08 15.22
C LEU A 7 30.20 -38.32 15.03
N THR A 8 29.37 -38.26 16.07
CA THR A 8 28.09 -37.52 16.04
C THR A 8 28.34 -36.02 16.22
N ILE A 9 28.35 -35.27 15.12
CA ILE A 9 28.44 -33.81 15.16
C ILE A 9 27.07 -33.24 15.57
N ILE A 10 27.00 -32.63 16.76
CA ILE A 10 25.80 -31.94 17.24
C ILE A 10 25.80 -30.50 16.72
N THR A 11 25.10 -30.25 15.61
CA THR A 11 24.82 -28.89 15.15
C THR A 11 23.72 -28.26 15.99
N ILE A 12 24.09 -27.32 16.87
CA ILE A 12 23.11 -26.50 17.60
C ILE A 12 22.56 -25.43 16.66
N SER A 13 21.40 -25.69 16.06
CA SER A 13 20.69 -24.72 15.23
C SER A 13 19.96 -23.70 16.11
N SER A 14 20.54 -22.52 16.27
CA SER A 14 19.87 -21.37 16.92
C SER A 14 18.67 -20.91 16.09
N ALA A 15 17.48 -21.43 16.41
CA ALA A 15 16.24 -20.97 15.80
C ALA A 15 15.92 -19.54 16.28
N LEU A 16 15.98 -18.56 15.37
CA LEU A 16 15.43 -17.23 15.68
C LEU A 16 13.92 -17.35 15.85
N LEU A 17 13.44 -16.96 17.03
CA LEU A 17 12.01 -16.76 17.30
C LEU A 17 11.55 -15.49 16.59
N THR A 18 11.33 -15.58 15.28
CA THR A 18 10.57 -14.57 14.54
C THR A 18 9.14 -14.56 15.06
N SER A 19 8.83 -13.58 15.92
CA SER A 19 7.47 -13.38 16.42
C SER A 19 6.57 -12.94 15.27
N SER A 20 5.97 -13.90 14.57
CA SER A 20 5.01 -13.68 13.51
C SER A 20 3.74 -13.11 14.14
N VAL A 21 3.62 -11.78 14.14
CA VAL A 21 2.38 -11.10 14.56
C VAL A 21 1.26 -11.56 13.65
N ILE A 22 0.31 -12.30 14.22
CA ILE A 22 -0.73 -12.96 13.45
C ILE A 22 -1.87 -11.99 13.16
N ALA A 23 -2.14 -11.77 11.87
CA ALA A 23 -3.41 -11.20 11.43
C ALA A 23 -4.49 -12.28 11.53
N ASP A 24 -5.04 -12.45 12.73
CA ASP A 24 -6.03 -13.49 13.04
C ASP A 24 -7.24 -13.39 12.10
N ASP A 25 -7.74 -12.16 11.94
CA ASP A 25 -9.03 -11.79 11.38
C ASP A 25 -8.83 -10.92 10.10
N PRO A 26 -9.60 -11.13 9.01
CA PRO A 26 -9.57 -10.25 7.83
C PRO A 26 -9.83 -8.77 8.15
N CYS A 27 -10.56 -8.45 9.22
CA CYS A 27 -10.98 -7.13 9.66
C CYS A 27 -10.14 -6.51 10.77
N ARG A 28 -9.61 -7.34 11.66
CA ARG A 28 -9.04 -6.93 12.95
C ARG A 28 -7.57 -7.33 13.01
N PHE A 29 -6.72 -6.31 13.05
CA PHE A 29 -5.28 -6.43 12.99
C PHE A 29 -4.63 -5.87 14.25
N GLU A 30 -4.06 -6.77 15.04
CA GLU A 30 -3.53 -6.48 16.38
C GLU A 30 -2.00 -6.49 16.39
N THR A 31 -1.40 -5.51 17.05
CA THR A 31 0.05 -5.37 17.19
C THR A 31 0.41 -4.76 18.55
N THR A 32 1.70 -4.66 18.87
CA THR A 32 2.20 -3.88 20.01
C THR A 32 1.87 -2.37 19.93
N LYS A 33 1.38 -1.86 18.80
CA LYS A 33 0.85 -0.48 18.65
C LYS A 33 -0.63 -0.37 19.07
N GLY A 34 -1.33 -1.49 19.30
CA GLY A 34 -2.77 -1.59 19.49
C GLY A 34 -3.48 -2.36 18.38
N ILE A 35 -4.80 -2.23 18.31
CA ILE A 35 -5.70 -2.95 17.39
C ILE A 35 -6.27 -1.97 16.36
N ILE A 36 -6.16 -2.27 15.07
CA ILE A 36 -7.01 -1.68 14.03
C ILE A 36 -8.15 -2.66 13.78
N ASP A 37 -9.40 -2.19 13.80
CA ASP A 37 -10.58 -3.04 13.59
C ASP A 37 -11.53 -2.32 12.64
N LEU A 38 -11.73 -2.88 11.45
CA LEU A 38 -12.62 -2.33 10.42
C LEU A 38 -13.98 -3.04 10.34
N THR A 39 -14.32 -3.91 11.30
CA THR A 39 -15.56 -4.72 11.26
C THR A 39 -16.81 -3.85 11.20
N SER A 40 -16.81 -2.71 11.92
CA SER A 40 -17.90 -1.73 11.93
C SER A 40 -17.98 -0.85 10.66
N VAL A 41 -16.95 -0.87 9.81
CA VAL A 41 -16.90 -0.10 8.54
C VAL A 41 -17.52 -0.89 7.38
N GLY A 42 -17.48 -2.22 7.45
CA GLY A 42 -18.01 -3.10 6.42
C GLY A 42 -19.54 -3.22 6.46
N ARG A 43 -20.19 -3.04 5.32
CA ARG A 43 -21.64 -3.30 5.20
C ARG A 43 -21.93 -4.79 5.07
N THR A 44 -22.77 -5.31 5.95
CA THR A 44 -23.24 -6.71 5.94
C THR A 44 -24.45 -6.96 5.02
N ASP A 45 -25.05 -5.93 4.41
CA ASP A 45 -26.23 -6.07 3.53
C ASP A 45 -25.92 -6.47 2.08
N GLY A 46 -24.73 -7.03 1.83
CA GLY A 46 -24.26 -7.49 0.52
C GLY A 46 -23.93 -6.37 -0.47
N LYS A 47 -23.94 -5.10 -0.04
CA LYS A 47 -23.63 -3.90 -0.84
C LYS A 47 -22.31 -3.27 -0.39
N PRO A 48 -21.61 -2.51 -1.25
CA PRO A 48 -20.38 -1.84 -0.86
C PRO A 48 -20.63 -0.70 0.14
N ALA A 49 -19.77 -0.58 1.17
CA ALA A 49 -19.72 0.57 2.06
C ALA A 49 -19.45 1.88 1.30
N TYR A 50 -18.57 1.80 0.30
CA TYR A 50 -18.19 2.93 -0.55
C TYR A 50 -18.51 2.57 -2.00
N ALA A 51 -19.73 2.87 -2.44
CA ALA A 51 -20.19 2.60 -3.80
C ALA A 51 -19.72 3.65 -4.80
N ASP A 52 -19.44 3.23 -6.03
CA ASP A 52 -19.53 4.05 -7.25
C ASP A 52 -18.60 5.29 -7.28
N LYS A 53 -17.44 5.21 -6.62
CA LYS A 53 -16.48 6.32 -6.39
C LYS A 53 -15.56 6.57 -7.59
N THR A 54 -15.78 7.65 -8.32
CA THR A 54 -14.93 8.12 -9.44
C THR A 54 -13.59 8.70 -8.95
N PRO A 55 -12.43 8.28 -9.49
CA PRO A 55 -11.13 8.82 -9.08
C PRO A 55 -10.91 10.23 -9.65
N PRO A 56 -10.10 11.10 -9.01
CA PRO A 56 -9.83 12.46 -9.49
C PRO A 56 -9.22 12.55 -10.90
N ALA A 57 -8.68 11.43 -11.41
CA ALA A 57 -7.80 11.33 -12.57
C ALA A 57 -8.40 10.57 -13.78
N SER A 58 -9.60 9.98 -13.66
CA SER A 58 -10.30 9.33 -14.78
C SER A 58 -11.81 9.32 -14.51
N THR A 59 -12.59 9.74 -15.50
CA THR A 59 -14.06 9.69 -15.46
C THR A 59 -14.63 8.40 -16.03
N ASP A 60 -13.80 7.57 -16.66
CA ASP A 60 -14.22 6.37 -17.42
C ASP A 60 -14.61 5.20 -16.52
N TYR A 61 -14.15 5.22 -15.27
CA TYR A 61 -14.38 4.17 -14.30
C TYR A 61 -14.72 4.74 -12.92
N LYS A 62 -15.68 4.10 -12.28
CA LYS A 62 -16.01 4.21 -10.87
C LYS A 62 -15.47 2.98 -10.14
N TYR A 63 -15.32 3.06 -8.83
CA TYR A 63 -14.84 1.94 -8.01
C TYR A 63 -15.71 1.79 -6.77
N SER A 64 -16.03 0.55 -6.45
CA SER A 64 -16.77 0.20 -5.23
C SER A 64 -15.91 -0.63 -4.30
N TYR A 65 -16.00 -0.36 -3.01
CA TYR A 65 -15.22 -1.04 -1.97
C TYR A 65 -16.09 -1.36 -0.76
N ASN A 66 -15.87 -2.53 -0.18
CA ASN A 66 -16.38 -2.91 1.12
C ASN A 66 -15.21 -3.49 1.93
N PRO A 67 -14.75 -2.84 3.01
CA PRO A 67 -13.90 -3.55 3.96
C PRO A 67 -14.71 -4.71 4.57
N CYS A 68 -14.03 -5.75 5.03
CA CYS A 68 -14.58 -6.87 5.81
C CYS A 68 -15.58 -7.82 5.15
N GLN A 69 -16.57 -7.31 4.42
CA GLN A 69 -17.75 -8.06 3.99
C GLN A 69 -17.77 -8.19 2.46
N PRO A 70 -17.99 -9.39 1.89
CA PRO A 70 -18.09 -9.55 0.45
C PRO A 70 -19.37 -8.87 -0.05
N PHE A 71 -19.29 -8.13 -1.15
CA PHE A 71 -20.45 -7.49 -1.79
C PHE A 71 -20.68 -8.01 -3.21
N THR A 72 -21.90 -7.82 -3.71
CA THR A 72 -22.27 -8.13 -5.10
C THR A 72 -22.89 -6.91 -5.76
N GLU A 73 -22.32 -6.50 -6.90
CA GLU A 73 -22.74 -5.32 -7.66
C GLU A 73 -22.50 -5.56 -9.15
N LEU A 74 -23.56 -5.53 -9.97
CA LEU A 74 -23.53 -5.93 -11.40
C LEU A 74 -23.09 -7.40 -11.62
N PRO A 75 -23.23 -7.97 -12.85
CA PRO A 75 -23.07 -9.41 -13.06
C PRO A 75 -21.67 -10.02 -12.89
N THR A 76 -20.59 -9.22 -12.76
CA THR A 76 -19.21 -9.73 -12.71
C THR A 76 -18.46 -9.40 -11.42
N CYS A 77 -18.96 -8.48 -10.58
CA CYS A 77 -18.43 -8.25 -9.24
C CYS A 77 -19.31 -8.96 -8.21
N ILE A 78 -19.25 -10.30 -8.20
CA ILE A 78 -19.97 -11.17 -7.27
C ILE A 78 -19.03 -11.60 -6.14
N GLY A 79 -19.43 -11.37 -4.89
CA GLY A 79 -18.66 -11.78 -3.70
C GLY A 79 -17.27 -11.13 -3.57
N VAL A 80 -17.14 -9.88 -4.01
CA VAL A 80 -15.85 -9.16 -4.04
C VAL A 80 -15.62 -8.29 -2.79
N ALA A 81 -14.36 -7.96 -2.52
CA ALA A 81 -13.97 -6.87 -1.62
C ALA A 81 -13.90 -5.52 -2.37
N ALA A 82 -13.58 -5.57 -3.66
CA ALA A 82 -13.44 -4.39 -4.51
C ALA A 82 -13.86 -4.65 -5.97
N CYS A 83 -14.55 -3.66 -6.56
CA CYS A 83 -15.02 -3.65 -7.94
C CYS A 83 -14.59 -2.37 -8.67
N GLN A 84 -14.39 -2.47 -9.98
CA GLN A 84 -14.30 -1.35 -10.92
C GLN A 84 -15.51 -1.45 -11.86
N ILE A 85 -16.16 -0.33 -12.17
CA ILE A 85 -17.38 -0.24 -12.98
C ILE A 85 -17.16 0.83 -14.05
N SER A 86 -17.55 0.62 -15.29
CA SER A 86 -17.46 1.66 -16.33
C SER A 86 -18.40 2.83 -16.03
N ALA A 87 -18.08 4.03 -16.52
CA ALA A 87 -18.85 5.24 -16.29
C ALA A 87 -20.34 5.11 -16.66
N ASP A 88 -20.63 4.30 -17.69
CA ASP A 88 -21.97 3.99 -18.20
C ASP A 88 -22.65 2.78 -17.54
N GLY A 89 -22.02 2.16 -16.54
CA GLY A 89 -22.54 1.01 -15.78
C GLY A 89 -22.62 -0.31 -16.55
N LYS A 90 -22.20 -0.37 -17.82
CA LYS A 90 -22.36 -1.57 -18.67
C LYS A 90 -21.33 -2.66 -18.40
N TYR A 91 -20.12 -2.28 -18.00
CA TYR A 91 -19.02 -3.19 -17.74
C TYR A 91 -18.61 -3.09 -16.27
N SER A 92 -18.28 -4.22 -15.68
CA SER A 92 -17.69 -4.25 -14.34
C SER A 92 -16.61 -5.32 -14.27
N PHE A 93 -15.70 -5.11 -13.34
CA PHE A 93 -14.44 -5.81 -13.24
C PHE A 93 -14.12 -6.06 -11.77
N SER A 94 -14.18 -7.32 -11.38
CA SER A 94 -13.69 -7.79 -10.07
C SER A 94 -12.21 -7.41 -9.91
N LEU A 95 -11.82 -6.89 -8.75
CA LEU A 95 -10.44 -6.43 -8.49
C LEU A 95 -9.73 -7.19 -7.38
N GLY A 96 -10.48 -7.65 -6.37
CA GLY A 96 -9.98 -8.32 -5.18
C GLY A 96 -11.14 -8.88 -4.37
N LYS A 97 -10.91 -9.99 -3.67
CA LYS A 97 -11.93 -10.65 -2.82
C LYS A 97 -11.53 -10.70 -1.35
N GLN A 98 -12.48 -10.89 -0.43
CA GLN A 98 -12.16 -10.91 1.01
C GLN A 98 -11.20 -12.05 1.39
N GLU A 99 -11.28 -13.24 0.76
CA GLU A 99 -10.36 -14.35 1.04
C GLU A 99 -8.88 -14.09 0.63
N SER A 100 -8.62 -13.01 -0.09
CA SER A 100 -7.28 -12.64 -0.58
C SER A 100 -6.55 -11.62 0.31
N VAL A 101 -7.18 -11.19 1.40
CA VAL A 101 -6.73 -10.07 2.24
C VAL A 101 -5.34 -10.29 2.84
N LYS A 102 -4.52 -9.24 2.82
CA LYS A 102 -3.19 -9.19 3.44
C LYS A 102 -2.99 -7.87 4.16
N TRP A 103 -2.73 -7.94 5.45
CA TRP A 103 -2.40 -6.79 6.28
C TRP A 103 -0.92 -6.42 6.18
N ASN A 104 -0.66 -5.12 6.12
CA ASN A 104 0.66 -4.53 6.26
C ASN A 104 0.63 -3.53 7.45
N PRO A 105 1.27 -3.84 8.59
CA PRO A 105 1.30 -2.99 9.79
C PRO A 105 1.92 -1.59 9.59
N GLY A 106 2.65 -1.38 8.50
CA GLY A 106 3.68 -0.37 8.41
C GLY A 106 4.88 -0.74 9.30
N ALA A 107 6.03 -1.01 8.68
CA ALA A 107 7.20 -1.61 9.36
C ALA A 107 7.85 -0.73 10.47
N GLY A 108 7.54 0.57 10.55
CA GLY A 108 8.05 1.46 11.59
C GLY A 108 6.95 2.25 12.32
N MET A 109 7.37 3.09 13.28
CA MET A 109 6.50 4.09 13.88
C MET A 109 6.05 5.11 12.82
N GLY A 110 4.73 5.24 12.65
CA GLY A 110 4.10 6.15 11.69
C GLY A 110 4.25 5.76 10.20
N SER A 111 4.77 4.57 9.89
CA SER A 111 4.51 3.97 8.59
C SER A 111 3.02 3.67 8.48
N ILE A 112 2.36 4.16 7.42
CA ILE A 112 0.90 4.09 7.29
C ILE A 112 0.47 2.63 7.08
N PRO A 113 -0.45 2.08 7.90
CA PRO A 113 -0.95 0.73 7.72
C PRO A 113 -1.75 0.61 6.41
N SER A 114 -1.74 -0.58 5.82
CA SER A 114 -2.47 -0.83 4.57
C SER A 114 -2.98 -2.26 4.47
N ILE A 115 -4.05 -2.44 3.71
CA ILE A 115 -4.65 -3.73 3.41
C ILE A 115 -4.50 -3.97 1.91
N THR A 116 -4.15 -5.19 1.50
CA THR A 116 -4.09 -5.57 0.09
C THR A 116 -5.02 -6.74 -0.20
N TYR A 117 -5.82 -6.61 -1.25
CA TYR A 117 -6.67 -7.67 -1.82
C TYR A 117 -6.15 -8.01 -3.22
N THR A 118 -6.35 -9.24 -3.69
CA THR A 118 -5.94 -9.67 -5.04
C THR A 118 -6.99 -10.52 -5.75
N GLN A 119 -6.98 -10.48 -7.08
CA GLN A 119 -7.79 -11.36 -7.92
C GLN A 119 -7.10 -11.59 -9.28
N GLY A 120 -6.54 -12.79 -9.46
CA GLY A 120 -5.66 -13.08 -10.60
C GLY A 120 -4.42 -12.18 -10.57
N ALA A 121 -4.18 -11.44 -11.66
CA ALA A 121 -3.11 -10.45 -11.73
C ALA A 121 -3.43 -9.11 -11.02
N LYS A 122 -4.68 -8.90 -10.60
CA LYS A 122 -5.12 -7.64 -9.99
C LYS A 122 -4.77 -7.56 -8.52
N VAL A 123 -4.39 -6.36 -8.09
CA VAL A 123 -3.98 -6.02 -6.73
C VAL A 123 -4.65 -4.70 -6.34
N VAL A 124 -5.38 -4.69 -5.23
CA VAL A 124 -6.00 -3.49 -4.65
C VAL A 124 -5.31 -3.21 -3.33
N THR A 125 -4.59 -2.09 -3.22
CA THR A 125 -4.01 -1.63 -1.95
C THR A 125 -4.82 -0.47 -1.38
N VAL A 126 -5.40 -0.70 -0.21
CA VAL A 126 -6.15 0.29 0.58
C VAL A 126 -5.23 0.85 1.65
N THR A 127 -4.94 2.15 1.58
CA THR A 127 -4.12 2.86 2.57
C THR A 127 -5.01 3.34 3.70
N LEU A 128 -4.72 2.95 4.94
CA LEU A 128 -5.53 3.28 6.12
C LEU A 128 -5.01 4.54 6.82
N VAL A 129 -5.78 5.62 6.75
CA VAL A 129 -5.45 6.92 7.35
C VAL A 129 -6.31 7.12 8.60
N CYS A 130 -5.65 7.22 9.76
CA CYS A 130 -6.31 7.54 11.01
C CYS A 130 -6.93 8.95 10.97
N SER A 131 -8.24 9.03 11.19
CA SER A 131 -8.98 10.28 11.45
C SER A 131 -9.44 10.28 12.91
N THR A 132 -8.98 11.25 13.71
CA THR A 132 -9.40 11.39 15.11
C THR A 132 -10.64 12.26 15.30
N ASP A 133 -11.02 13.00 14.27
CA ASP A 133 -12.19 13.88 14.22
C ASP A 133 -13.48 13.16 13.79
N GLY A 134 -13.39 11.89 13.37
CA GLY A 134 -14.52 11.11 12.87
C GLY A 134 -14.88 11.39 11.41
N THR A 135 -14.03 12.10 10.66
CA THR A 135 -14.21 12.27 9.21
C THR A 135 -13.99 10.95 8.45
N GLU A 136 -15.10 10.37 8.00
CA GLU A 136 -15.11 9.23 7.09
C GLU A 136 -14.97 9.71 5.65
N ASP A 137 -13.84 9.38 5.03
CA ASP A 137 -13.51 9.77 3.67
C ASP A 137 -12.84 8.59 2.92
N PHE A 138 -13.17 8.45 1.65
CA PHE A 138 -12.71 7.33 0.83
C PHE A 138 -12.40 7.81 -0.59
N ASP A 139 -11.10 7.93 -0.86
CA ASP A 139 -10.52 8.30 -2.14
C ASP A 139 -10.24 7.05 -2.98
N THR A 140 -10.56 7.13 -4.26
CA THR A 140 -10.08 6.20 -5.28
C THR A 140 -8.99 6.89 -6.10
N MET A 141 -7.79 6.32 -6.15
CA MET A 141 -6.67 6.85 -6.95
C MET A 141 -6.60 6.21 -8.35
N GLY A 142 -7.50 5.27 -8.63
CA GLY A 142 -7.53 4.50 -9.87
C GLY A 142 -6.43 3.44 -9.99
N GLU A 143 -6.10 3.10 -11.22
CA GLU A 143 -5.14 2.06 -11.61
C GLU A 143 -3.75 2.67 -11.89
N SER A 144 -2.73 2.32 -11.09
CA SER A 144 -1.38 2.88 -11.22
C SER A 144 -0.32 2.03 -10.47
N PRO A 145 0.45 1.15 -11.14
CA PRO A 145 0.44 0.82 -12.58
C PRO A 145 -0.74 -0.08 -12.98
N ILE A 146 -0.70 -0.62 -14.20
CA ILE A 146 -1.68 -1.60 -14.73
C ILE A 146 -1.91 -2.74 -13.73
N ASN A 147 -3.17 -3.17 -13.58
CA ASN A 147 -3.67 -4.13 -12.60
C ASN A 147 -3.44 -3.77 -11.11
N ASN A 148 -2.89 -2.59 -10.79
CA ASN A 148 -2.55 -2.19 -9.42
C ASN A 148 -3.37 -0.96 -8.98
N TYR A 149 -4.49 -1.23 -8.32
CA TYR A 149 -5.46 -0.23 -7.88
C TYR A 149 -5.11 0.31 -6.49
N LYS A 150 -5.29 1.61 -6.29
CA LYS A 150 -4.98 2.27 -5.01
C LYS A 150 -6.17 3.03 -4.47
N PHE A 151 -6.56 2.71 -3.25
CA PHE A 151 -7.59 3.43 -2.50
C PHE A 151 -6.98 4.02 -1.23
N ARG A 152 -7.55 5.09 -0.70
CA ARG A 152 -7.24 5.64 0.62
C ARG A 152 -8.53 5.71 1.43
N LEU A 153 -8.53 5.09 2.60
CA LEU A 153 -9.63 5.11 3.57
C LEU A 153 -9.19 5.95 4.77
N SER A 154 -9.81 7.11 4.96
CA SER A 154 -9.70 7.95 6.14
C SER A 154 -10.85 7.62 7.09
N HIS A 155 -10.54 7.18 8.31
CA HIS A 155 -11.56 6.77 9.27
C HIS A 155 -11.01 6.75 10.70
N LYS A 156 -11.89 6.98 11.69
CA LYS A 156 -11.64 6.62 13.09
C LYS A 156 -11.15 5.17 13.26
N CYS A 157 -11.71 4.21 12.50
CA CYS A 157 -11.36 2.80 12.63
C CYS A 157 -9.97 2.44 12.08
N ALA A 158 -9.38 3.31 11.25
CA ALA A 158 -7.99 3.20 10.80
C ALA A 158 -6.96 3.69 11.84
N CYS A 159 -7.42 4.28 12.96
CA CYS A 159 -6.57 4.56 14.11
C CYS A 159 -6.37 3.31 14.97
N TRP A 160 -5.18 3.15 15.55
CA TRP A 160 -4.93 2.15 16.59
C TRP A 160 -5.88 2.39 17.77
N ASN A 161 -6.66 1.38 18.13
CA ASN A 161 -7.74 1.35 19.10
C ASN A 161 -8.91 2.32 18.80
N GLY A 162 -9.05 2.79 17.56
CA GLY A 162 -10.00 3.87 17.23
C GLY A 162 -11.48 3.49 17.24
N CYS A 163 -11.83 2.26 16.90
CA CYS A 163 -13.22 1.75 16.86
C CYS A 163 -13.50 0.59 17.82
N GLY A 164 -12.57 0.27 18.71
CA GLY A 164 -12.83 -0.65 19.80
C GLY A 164 -13.49 0.08 20.97
N ASP A 165 -14.77 -0.19 21.23
CA ASP A 165 -15.40 0.09 22.54
C ASP A 165 -14.87 -0.92 23.58
N VAL A 166 -13.55 -0.92 23.78
CA VAL A 166 -12.88 -1.69 24.82
C VAL A 166 -12.95 -0.83 26.09
N PRO A 167 -13.80 -1.15 27.09
CA PRO A 167 -13.75 -0.47 28.38
C PRO A 167 -12.34 -0.65 28.96
N PRO A 168 -11.74 0.40 29.55
CA PRO A 168 -10.30 0.43 29.84
C PRO A 168 -9.91 -0.68 30.82
N GLN A 169 -9.38 -1.79 30.29
CA GLN A 169 -8.96 -2.92 31.10
C GLN A 169 -7.65 -2.58 31.83
N THR A 170 -7.76 -2.35 33.13
CA THR A 170 -6.61 -2.26 34.03
C THR A 170 -5.84 -3.58 34.00
N SER A 171 -4.66 -3.57 33.39
CA SER A 171 -3.93 -4.77 32.99
C SER A 171 -3.20 -5.48 34.14
N THR A 172 -3.95 -6.21 34.97
CA THR A 172 -3.39 -7.18 35.92
C THR A 172 -3.05 -8.48 35.18
N SER A 173 -1.78 -8.66 34.82
CA SER A 173 -1.30 -9.78 34.00
C SER A 173 -1.33 -11.14 34.72
N THR A 174 -2.42 -11.88 34.56
CA THR A 174 -2.47 -13.32 34.88
C THR A 174 -1.93 -14.12 33.69
N PRO A 175 -1.00 -15.07 33.88
CA PRO A 175 -0.42 -15.82 32.76
C PRO A 175 -1.46 -16.75 32.13
N SER A 176 -1.81 -16.52 30.87
CA SER A 176 -2.69 -17.41 30.11
C SER A 176 -1.92 -18.67 29.71
N THR A 177 -2.43 -19.84 30.09
CA THR A 177 -1.82 -21.14 29.77
C THR A 177 -2.14 -21.53 28.33
N THR A 178 -1.14 -21.47 27.45
CA THR A 178 -1.27 -21.88 26.04
C THR A 178 -1.79 -23.32 25.92
N THR A 179 -3.06 -23.47 25.58
CA THR A 179 -3.66 -24.79 25.34
C THR A 179 -3.17 -25.29 23.98
N ALA A 180 -2.48 -26.43 23.98
CA ALA A 180 -1.86 -26.96 22.77
C ALA A 180 -2.90 -27.37 21.71
N VAL A 181 -2.59 -27.07 20.45
CA VAL A 181 -3.38 -27.53 19.29
C VAL A 181 -3.34 -29.06 19.20
N ILE A 182 -4.52 -29.69 19.08
CA ILE A 182 -4.64 -31.15 18.97
C ILE A 182 -5.14 -31.50 17.57
N ILE A 183 -4.25 -32.08 16.75
CA ILE A 183 -4.65 -32.81 15.54
C ILE A 183 -5.16 -34.18 16.01
N VAL A 184 -6.48 -34.40 15.92
CA VAL A 184 -7.13 -35.61 16.44
C VAL A 184 -7.05 -36.76 15.44
N ASP A 185 -7.09 -36.44 14.15
CA ASP A 185 -7.13 -37.37 13.01
C ASP A 185 -6.58 -36.62 11.78
N PRO A 186 -5.89 -37.27 10.83
CA PRO A 186 -5.74 -36.79 9.45
C PRO A 186 -6.96 -36.04 8.87
N CYS A 187 -8.17 -36.44 9.25
CA CYS A 187 -9.46 -35.86 8.87
C CYS A 187 -10.05 -34.77 9.77
N LYS A 188 -9.54 -34.62 11.01
CA LYS A 188 -10.22 -33.85 12.06
C LYS A 188 -9.27 -32.89 12.75
N TYR A 189 -9.61 -31.62 12.63
CA TYR A 189 -8.83 -30.53 13.17
C TYR A 189 -9.59 -29.82 14.28
N GLN A 190 -9.07 -29.88 15.51
CA GLN A 190 -9.72 -29.36 16.71
C GLN A 190 -8.95 -28.16 17.28
N THR A 191 -9.70 -27.12 17.63
CA THR A 191 -9.22 -25.95 18.38
C THR A 191 -10.26 -25.57 19.44
N GLU A 192 -9.98 -24.52 20.21
CA GLU A 192 -10.97 -23.84 21.07
C GLU A 192 -12.23 -23.37 20.30
N LYS A 193 -12.13 -23.15 18.98
CA LYS A 193 -13.24 -22.70 18.11
C LYS A 193 -14.17 -23.84 17.66
N GLY A 194 -13.83 -25.10 17.97
CA GLY A 194 -14.60 -26.30 17.59
C GLY A 194 -13.76 -27.32 16.81
N ILE A 195 -14.44 -28.21 16.08
CA ILE A 195 -13.85 -29.29 15.27
C ILE A 195 -14.27 -29.12 13.81
N ILE A 196 -13.32 -29.03 12.90
CA ILE A 196 -13.54 -29.26 11.46
C ILE A 196 -13.36 -30.76 11.22
N ASP A 197 -14.38 -31.42 10.66
CA ASP A 197 -14.41 -32.87 10.43
C ASP A 197 -14.78 -33.16 8.98
N LEU A 198 -13.78 -33.49 8.15
CA LEU A 198 -13.98 -33.77 6.73
C LEU A 198 -14.29 -35.25 6.44
N THR A 199 -14.48 -36.09 7.47
CA THR A 199 -14.60 -37.55 7.32
C THR A 199 -15.80 -37.96 6.45
N SER A 200 -16.90 -37.20 6.51
CA SER A 200 -18.13 -37.42 5.72
C SER A 200 -18.04 -36.91 4.28
N VAL A 201 -17.07 -36.04 3.97
CA VAL A 201 -16.85 -35.48 2.62
C VAL A 201 -16.05 -36.44 1.73
N GLY A 202 -15.23 -37.28 2.34
CA GLY A 202 -14.36 -38.24 1.64
C GLY A 202 -15.09 -39.50 1.20
N ARG A 203 -15.08 -39.80 -0.10
CA ARG A 203 -15.65 -41.05 -0.62
C ARG A 203 -14.81 -42.25 -0.20
N THR A 204 -15.47 -43.31 0.25
CA THR A 204 -14.84 -44.58 0.66
C THR A 204 -14.80 -45.64 -0.45
N ASP A 205 -15.42 -45.40 -1.61
CA ASP A 205 -15.49 -46.37 -2.74
C ASP A 205 -14.24 -46.35 -3.65
N GLY A 206 -13.12 -45.78 -3.18
CA GLY A 206 -11.86 -45.69 -3.90
C GLY A 206 -11.84 -44.67 -5.05
N LYS A 207 -12.91 -43.88 -5.23
CA LYS A 207 -13.06 -42.84 -6.26
C LYS A 207 -12.97 -41.44 -5.65
N PRO A 208 -12.61 -40.40 -6.42
CA PRO A 208 -12.57 -39.03 -5.91
C PRO A 208 -13.97 -38.49 -5.60
N ALA A 209 -14.11 -37.74 -4.51
CA ALA A 209 -15.32 -36.97 -4.18
C ALA A 209 -15.63 -35.93 -5.26
N TYR A 210 -14.58 -35.25 -5.73
CA TYR A 210 -14.65 -34.25 -6.78
C TYR A 210 -13.77 -34.71 -7.95
N ALA A 211 -14.39 -35.19 -9.02
CA ALA A 211 -13.70 -35.74 -10.19
C ALA A 211 -13.58 -34.70 -11.32
N ASP A 212 -12.52 -34.78 -12.12
CA ASP A 212 -12.45 -34.23 -13.48
C ASP A 212 -12.65 -32.69 -13.60
N LYS A 213 -12.39 -31.94 -12.54
CA LYS A 213 -12.64 -30.49 -12.44
C LYS A 213 -11.62 -29.68 -13.24
N THR A 214 -12.09 -28.92 -14.23
CA THR A 214 -11.25 -28.07 -15.11
C THR A 214 -11.08 -26.67 -14.50
N PRO A 215 -9.87 -26.09 -14.42
CA PRO A 215 -9.65 -24.78 -13.83
C PRO A 215 -10.01 -23.63 -14.80
N PRO A 216 -10.42 -22.44 -14.31
CA PRO A 216 -10.80 -21.32 -15.18
C PRO A 216 -9.69 -20.78 -16.10
N ALA A 217 -8.42 -21.13 -15.85
CA ALA A 217 -7.25 -20.57 -16.53
C ALA A 217 -6.61 -21.51 -17.59
N SER A 218 -7.02 -22.77 -17.69
CA SER A 218 -6.49 -23.74 -18.67
C SER A 218 -7.48 -24.88 -18.86
N ALA A 219 -7.79 -25.23 -20.11
CA ALA A 219 -8.62 -26.38 -20.45
C ALA A 219 -7.80 -27.68 -20.60
N ASP A 220 -6.47 -27.59 -20.53
CA ASP A 220 -5.53 -28.66 -20.89
C ASP A 220 -5.43 -29.75 -19.80
N TYR A 221 -5.84 -29.42 -18.58
CA TYR A 221 -5.82 -30.32 -17.42
C TYR A 221 -7.10 -30.24 -16.60
N LYS A 222 -7.50 -31.41 -16.11
CA LYS A 222 -8.55 -31.61 -15.12
C LYS A 222 -7.92 -32.05 -13.79
N TYR A 223 -8.64 -31.87 -12.70
CA TYR A 223 -8.15 -32.17 -11.35
C TYR A 223 -9.20 -32.95 -10.57
N SER A 224 -8.74 -33.98 -9.87
CA SER A 224 -9.57 -34.80 -9.01
C SER A 224 -9.07 -34.75 -7.57
N TYR A 225 -9.99 -34.67 -6.61
CA TYR A 225 -9.70 -34.56 -5.19
C TYR A 225 -10.63 -35.47 -4.38
N ASN A 226 -10.06 -36.14 -3.38
CA ASN A 226 -10.82 -36.80 -2.31
C ASN A 226 -10.24 -36.32 -0.97
N PRO A 227 -10.98 -35.58 -0.15
CA PRO A 227 -10.57 -35.39 1.23
C PRO A 227 -10.59 -36.76 1.94
N CYS A 228 -9.80 -36.90 3.00
CA CYS A 228 -9.92 -37.97 4.00
C CYS A 228 -9.69 -39.44 3.59
N LYS A 229 -9.71 -39.79 2.31
CA LYS A 229 -9.62 -41.18 1.83
C LYS A 229 -8.80 -41.22 0.54
N PRO A 230 -7.75 -42.06 0.44
CA PRO A 230 -7.00 -42.19 -0.80
C PRO A 230 -7.89 -42.79 -1.90
N PHE A 231 -7.83 -42.22 -3.11
CA PHE A 231 -8.53 -42.72 -4.29
C PHE A 231 -7.56 -43.29 -5.34
N THR A 232 -8.09 -44.00 -6.33
CA THR A 232 -7.33 -44.44 -7.51
C THR A 232 -8.06 -44.08 -8.79
N GLU A 233 -7.37 -43.39 -9.69
CA GLU A 233 -7.88 -42.92 -10.98
C GLU A 233 -6.76 -42.98 -12.01
N LEU A 234 -6.97 -43.66 -13.14
CA LEU A 234 -5.93 -43.88 -14.17
C LEU A 234 -4.67 -44.61 -13.61
N PRO A 235 -3.71 -45.07 -14.45
CA PRO A 235 -2.62 -45.92 -13.96
C PRO A 235 -1.54 -45.23 -13.11
N THR A 236 -1.55 -43.90 -12.92
CA THR A 236 -0.52 -43.17 -12.14
C THR A 236 -1.01 -42.50 -10.86
N CYS A 237 -2.30 -42.14 -10.75
CA CYS A 237 -2.87 -41.59 -9.52
C CYS A 237 -3.42 -42.72 -8.65
N ILE A 238 -2.53 -43.58 -8.15
CA ILE A 238 -2.86 -44.72 -7.27
C ILE A 238 -2.66 -44.29 -5.81
N GLY A 239 -3.71 -44.42 -4.99
CA GLY A 239 -3.65 -44.16 -3.56
C GLY A 239 -3.44 -42.69 -3.18
N VAL A 240 -3.90 -41.74 -4.02
CA VAL A 240 -3.67 -40.31 -3.86
C VAL A 240 -4.80 -39.60 -3.12
N ALA A 241 -4.51 -38.44 -2.51
CA ALA A 241 -5.53 -37.48 -2.09
C ALA A 241 -5.92 -36.53 -3.23
N ALA A 242 -5.02 -36.31 -4.20
CA ALA A 242 -5.22 -35.41 -5.34
C ALA A 242 -4.50 -35.89 -6.62
N CYS A 243 -5.17 -35.73 -7.76
CA CYS A 243 -4.69 -36.08 -9.10
C CYS A 243 -4.85 -34.90 -10.08
N GLN A 244 -3.96 -34.81 -11.06
CA GLN A 244 -4.09 -34.00 -12.28
C GLN A 244 -4.16 -34.95 -13.47
N VAL A 245 -5.07 -34.72 -14.40
CA VAL A 245 -5.31 -35.55 -15.60
C VAL A 245 -5.29 -34.63 -16.82
N SER A 246 -4.67 -35.03 -17.93
CA SER A 246 -4.75 -34.26 -19.19
C SER A 246 -6.18 -34.26 -19.74
N ALA A 247 -6.53 -33.24 -20.51
CA ALA A 247 -7.88 -33.10 -21.10
C ALA A 247 -8.34 -34.33 -21.90
N ASP A 248 -7.39 -35.06 -22.51
CA ASP A 248 -7.61 -36.27 -23.29
C ASP A 248 -7.57 -37.58 -22.48
N GLY A 249 -7.37 -37.52 -21.16
CA GLY A 249 -7.33 -38.65 -20.24
C GLY A 249 -6.10 -39.56 -20.35
N LYS A 250 -5.12 -39.26 -21.21
CA LYS A 250 -3.97 -40.15 -21.47
C LYS A 250 -2.81 -39.97 -20.50
N LEU A 251 -2.61 -38.76 -19.97
CA LEU A 251 -1.60 -38.46 -18.97
C LEU A 251 -2.28 -38.18 -17.63
N SER A 252 -1.68 -38.68 -16.56
CA SER A 252 -2.11 -38.40 -15.19
C SER A 252 -0.89 -38.22 -14.29
N PHE A 253 -1.00 -37.34 -13.31
CA PHE A 253 0.04 -36.99 -12.37
C PHE A 253 -0.50 -36.97 -10.95
N SER A 254 0.05 -37.83 -10.10
CA SER A 254 -0.14 -37.80 -8.65
C SER A 254 0.32 -36.43 -8.11
N LEU A 255 -0.49 -35.74 -7.32
CA LEU A 255 -0.16 -34.40 -6.81
C LEU A 255 0.15 -34.37 -5.31
N GLY A 256 -0.55 -35.20 -4.55
CA GLY A 256 -0.47 -35.23 -3.10
C GLY A 256 -1.11 -36.49 -2.55
N LYS A 257 -0.53 -37.05 -1.48
CA LYS A 257 -0.94 -38.31 -0.87
C LYS A 257 -1.71 -38.12 0.45
N GLN A 258 -2.60 -39.05 0.81
CA GLN A 258 -3.38 -38.94 2.04
C GLN A 258 -2.51 -38.99 3.32
N GLU A 259 -1.41 -39.77 3.34
CA GLU A 259 -0.48 -39.82 4.48
C GLU A 259 0.40 -38.56 4.65
N SER A 260 0.42 -37.67 3.64
CA SER A 260 1.20 -36.43 3.66
C SER A 260 0.46 -35.21 4.21
N VAL A 261 -0.77 -35.42 4.70
CA VAL A 261 -1.69 -34.35 5.10
C VAL A 261 -1.12 -33.46 6.21
N LYS A 262 -1.22 -32.15 6.03
CA LYS A 262 -0.89 -31.12 7.01
C LYS A 262 -2.03 -30.12 7.11
N TRP A 263 -2.53 -29.96 8.34
CA TRP A 263 -3.51 -28.95 8.66
C TRP A 263 -2.83 -27.62 8.94
N ASN A 264 -3.15 -26.61 8.15
CA ASN A 264 -2.84 -25.22 8.45
C ASN A 264 -4.14 -24.58 8.95
N PRO A 265 -4.30 -24.24 10.25
CA PRO A 265 -5.54 -23.72 10.84
C PRO A 265 -6.18 -22.48 10.18
N GLY A 266 -5.50 -21.86 9.20
CA GLY A 266 -5.41 -20.41 9.16
C GLY A 266 -4.44 -19.94 10.25
N ALA A 267 -3.86 -18.75 10.16
CA ALA A 267 -3.01 -18.29 11.25
C ALA A 267 -3.85 -17.95 12.51
N GLY A 268 -5.11 -17.51 12.33
CA GLY A 268 -6.02 -17.27 13.44
C GLY A 268 -7.52 -17.07 13.11
N MET A 269 -8.22 -16.25 13.92
CA MET A 269 -9.68 -16.02 13.96
C MET A 269 -10.27 -15.31 12.73
N GLY A 270 -10.23 -15.96 11.57
CA GLY A 270 -10.76 -15.44 10.30
C GLY A 270 -9.86 -15.74 9.11
N SER A 271 -8.59 -16.05 9.38
CA SER A 271 -7.75 -16.81 8.45
C SER A 271 -8.45 -18.11 8.04
N ILE A 272 -8.63 -18.34 6.74
CA ILE A 272 -9.38 -19.51 6.25
C ILE A 272 -8.54 -20.78 6.47
N PRO A 273 -9.08 -21.83 7.13
CA PRO A 273 -8.37 -23.08 7.33
C PRO A 273 -8.06 -23.76 6.00
N SER A 274 -6.91 -24.44 5.92
CA SER A 274 -6.50 -25.13 4.71
C SER A 274 -5.76 -26.43 5.01
N VAL A 275 -5.89 -27.37 4.06
CA VAL A 275 -5.26 -28.69 4.14
C VAL A 275 -4.25 -28.81 3.02
N THR A 276 -2.99 -29.07 3.38
CA THR A 276 -1.91 -29.29 2.42
C THR A 276 -1.58 -30.77 2.31
N TYR A 277 -1.39 -31.25 1.09
CA TYR A 277 -0.88 -32.57 0.75
C TYR A 277 0.37 -32.42 -0.11
N THR A 278 1.33 -33.34 -0.04
CA THR A 278 2.57 -33.30 -0.83
C THR A 278 2.89 -34.64 -1.49
N GLN A 279 3.62 -34.57 -2.61
CA GLN A 279 4.19 -35.74 -3.27
C GLN A 279 5.47 -35.36 -4.02
N GLY A 280 6.63 -35.69 -3.44
CA GLY A 280 7.92 -35.20 -3.94
C GLY A 280 7.99 -33.68 -3.87
N ALA A 281 8.26 -33.02 -5.00
CA ALA A 281 8.25 -31.56 -5.10
C ALA A 281 6.84 -30.95 -5.23
N LYS A 282 5.80 -31.76 -5.46
CA LYS A 282 4.42 -31.28 -5.63
C LYS A 282 3.75 -31.00 -4.29
N VAL A 283 3.01 -29.90 -4.24
CA VAL A 283 2.26 -29.41 -3.09
C VAL A 283 0.84 -29.06 -3.55
N VAL A 284 -0.17 -29.62 -2.89
CA VAL A 284 -1.58 -29.28 -3.10
C VAL A 284 -2.08 -28.60 -1.84
N THR A 285 -2.60 -27.37 -1.96
CA THR A 285 -3.25 -26.68 -0.84
C THR A 285 -4.73 -26.50 -1.15
N VAL A 286 -5.57 -27.02 -0.26
CA VAL A 286 -7.04 -26.97 -0.34
C VAL A 286 -7.55 -25.98 0.70
N THR A 287 -8.05 -24.84 0.24
CA THR A 287 -8.68 -23.82 1.10
C THR A 287 -10.11 -24.23 1.45
N LEU A 288 -10.44 -24.30 2.74
CA LEU A 288 -11.72 -24.77 3.25
C LEU A 288 -12.66 -23.59 3.56
N VAL A 289 -13.63 -23.34 2.68
CA VAL A 289 -14.63 -22.29 2.84
C VAL A 289 -15.87 -22.87 3.53
N CYS A 290 -16.25 -22.29 4.67
CA CYS A 290 -17.48 -22.64 5.37
C CYS A 290 -18.71 -22.22 4.55
N SER A 291 -19.57 -23.19 4.22
CA SER A 291 -20.92 -22.95 3.70
C SER A 291 -21.94 -23.24 4.80
N THR A 292 -22.75 -22.24 5.17
CA THR A 292 -23.83 -22.39 6.16
C THR A 292 -25.16 -22.81 5.52
N ASP A 293 -25.33 -22.54 4.23
CA ASP A 293 -26.50 -22.91 3.42
C ASP A 293 -26.49 -24.39 2.96
N GLY A 294 -25.36 -25.08 3.11
CA GLY A 294 -25.19 -26.46 2.67
C GLY A 294 -24.85 -26.61 1.18
N THR A 295 -24.45 -25.54 0.50
CA THR A 295 -23.91 -25.62 -0.86
C THR A 295 -22.52 -26.29 -0.86
N GLU A 296 -22.45 -27.43 -1.54
CA GLU A 296 -21.19 -28.14 -1.80
C GLU A 296 -20.61 -27.67 -3.13
N ASP A 297 -19.47 -26.98 -3.10
CA ASP A 297 -18.77 -26.49 -4.28
C ASP A 297 -17.27 -26.75 -4.18
N PHE A 298 -16.62 -27.00 -5.33
CA PHE A 298 -15.21 -27.29 -5.41
C PHE A 298 -14.62 -26.71 -6.69
N ASP A 299 -13.70 -25.75 -6.54
CA ASP A 299 -12.88 -25.20 -7.62
C ASP A 299 -11.52 -25.88 -7.66
N ALA A 300 -11.11 -26.32 -8.86
CA ALA A 300 -9.71 -26.42 -9.19
C ALA A 300 -9.20 -25.04 -9.64
N LEU A 301 -8.23 -24.44 -8.95
CA LEU A 301 -7.63 -23.16 -9.36
C LEU A 301 -6.37 -23.36 -10.23
N GLY A 302 -5.91 -24.61 -10.37
CA GLY A 302 -4.75 -24.99 -11.19
C GLY A 302 -3.41 -24.88 -10.46
N GLU A 303 -2.34 -24.81 -11.25
CA GLU A 303 -0.94 -24.74 -10.81
C GLU A 303 -0.45 -23.28 -10.77
N SER A 304 -0.07 -22.79 -9.58
CA SER A 304 0.41 -21.42 -9.38
C SER A 304 1.12 -21.25 -8.03
N PRO A 305 2.46 -21.13 -7.96
CA PRO A 305 3.45 -21.29 -9.03
C PRO A 305 3.65 -22.78 -9.43
N ILE A 306 4.70 -23.07 -10.20
CA ILE A 306 5.09 -24.43 -10.63
C ILE A 306 5.14 -25.39 -9.43
N ASN A 307 4.65 -26.62 -9.63
CA ASN A 307 4.44 -27.69 -8.63
C ASN A 307 3.52 -27.33 -7.44
N ASN A 308 2.90 -26.14 -7.41
CA ASN A 308 2.04 -25.68 -6.30
C ASN A 308 0.59 -25.55 -6.79
N TYR A 309 -0.21 -26.57 -6.50
CA TYR A 309 -1.60 -26.69 -6.93
C TYR A 309 -2.54 -26.13 -5.86
N LYS A 310 -3.56 -25.38 -6.28
CA LYS A 310 -4.52 -24.74 -5.38
C LYS A 310 -5.93 -25.19 -5.69
N PHE A 311 -6.65 -25.66 -4.67
CA PHE A 311 -8.07 -25.97 -4.73
C PHE A 311 -8.85 -25.15 -3.69
N ARG A 312 -10.13 -24.89 -3.94
CA ARG A 312 -11.06 -24.28 -2.98
C ARG A 312 -12.24 -25.24 -2.80
N LEU A 313 -12.55 -25.59 -1.55
CA LEU A 313 -13.67 -26.45 -1.18
C LEU A 313 -14.65 -25.63 -0.32
N SER A 314 -15.83 -25.33 -0.86
CA SER A 314 -16.95 -24.79 -0.09
C SER A 314 -17.81 -25.95 0.42
N HIS A 315 -17.96 -26.06 1.73
CA HIS A 315 -18.68 -27.18 2.33
C HIS A 315 -19.21 -26.85 3.73
N LYS A 316 -20.32 -27.47 4.13
CA LYS A 316 -20.79 -27.36 5.53
C LYS A 316 -19.79 -27.92 6.54
N CYS A 317 -19.09 -28.99 6.15
CA CYS A 317 -18.06 -29.62 6.99
C CYS A 317 -16.75 -28.82 7.10
N ALA A 318 -16.58 -27.75 6.30
CA ALA A 318 -15.48 -26.80 6.46
C ALA A 318 -15.78 -25.75 7.55
N CYS A 319 -17.03 -25.61 7.99
CA CYS A 319 -17.39 -24.84 9.16
C CYS A 319 -16.97 -25.56 10.45
N TRP A 320 -16.55 -24.80 11.46
CA TRP A 320 -16.37 -25.31 12.83
C TRP A 320 -17.66 -25.98 13.31
N ASP A 321 -17.55 -27.25 13.70
CA ASP A 321 -18.63 -28.14 14.14
C ASP A 321 -19.76 -28.39 13.13
N GLY A 322 -19.68 -27.87 11.90
CA GLY A 322 -20.77 -27.87 10.91
C GLY A 322 -21.22 -29.26 10.44
N CYS A 323 -20.37 -30.28 10.59
CA CYS A 323 -20.67 -31.69 10.33
C CYS A 323 -20.50 -32.59 11.56
N ARG A 324 -20.64 -32.05 12.80
CA ARG A 324 -20.87 -32.94 13.94
C ARG A 324 -22.16 -33.72 13.71
N HIS A 325 -22.05 -35.04 13.68
CA HIS A 325 -23.20 -35.89 13.94
C HIS A 325 -23.72 -35.55 15.33
N VAL A 326 -24.92 -34.96 15.41
CA VAL A 326 -25.64 -34.77 16.66
C VAL A 326 -26.15 -36.14 17.10
N THR A 327 -25.26 -36.92 17.72
CA THR A 327 -25.64 -38.10 18.50
C THR A 327 -26.65 -37.63 19.54
N PRO A 328 -27.91 -38.12 19.55
CA PRO A 328 -28.96 -37.56 20.40
C PRO A 328 -28.58 -37.66 21.89
N GLN A 329 -28.16 -36.54 22.48
CA GLN A 329 -27.70 -36.50 23.85
C GLN A 329 -28.92 -36.51 24.77
N THR A 330 -29.31 -37.71 25.23
CA THR A 330 -30.42 -37.90 26.16
C THR A 330 -30.18 -37.09 27.44
N SER A 331 -30.95 -36.03 27.62
CA SER A 331 -30.75 -35.05 28.69
C SER A 331 -31.34 -35.53 30.01
N THR A 332 -30.50 -36.08 30.88
CA THR A 332 -30.88 -36.44 32.25
C THR A 332 -31.06 -35.19 33.11
N THR A 333 -32.30 -34.69 33.20
CA THR A 333 -32.65 -33.53 34.04
C THR A 333 -32.39 -33.83 35.53
N SER A 334 -31.44 -33.13 36.15
CA SER A 334 -31.14 -33.28 37.57
C SER A 334 -32.12 -32.48 38.44
N THR A 335 -33.25 -33.08 38.81
CA THR A 335 -34.18 -32.50 39.78
C THR A 335 -33.73 -32.85 41.21
N THR A 336 -33.26 -31.87 41.97
CA THR A 336 -32.94 -32.04 43.39
C THR A 336 -34.23 -32.35 44.17
N SER A 337 -34.34 -33.55 44.74
CA SER A 337 -35.47 -33.94 45.60
C SER A 337 -35.03 -34.83 46.76
N THR A 338 -35.77 -34.78 47.86
CA THR A 338 -35.34 -35.27 49.18
C THR A 338 -35.54 -36.77 49.35
N THR A 339 -34.59 -37.42 50.04
CA THR A 339 -34.56 -38.86 50.30
C THR A 339 -35.76 -39.37 51.12
N ILE A 340 -36.54 -40.29 50.54
CA ILE A 340 -37.32 -41.32 51.26
C ILE A 340 -37.11 -42.65 50.51
N SER A 341 -36.99 -43.77 51.23
CA SER A 341 -36.46 -45.04 50.70
C SER A 341 -37.45 -46.22 50.73
N THR A 342 -37.17 -47.25 49.91
CA THR A 342 -37.79 -48.62 49.89
C THR A 342 -39.20 -48.69 49.26
N VAL A 343 -39.68 -49.78 48.61
CA VAL A 343 -39.26 -51.20 48.47
C VAL A 343 -39.41 -51.69 46.99
N SER A 344 -38.79 -52.85 46.67
CA SER A 344 -38.82 -53.76 45.46
C SER A 344 -40.20 -53.98 44.74
N VAL A 345 -40.36 -54.64 43.56
CA VAL A 345 -39.95 -56.02 43.11
C VAL A 345 -39.97 -56.23 41.56
N THR A 346 -39.02 -57.05 41.08
CA THR A 346 -38.85 -57.95 39.87
C THR A 346 -39.89 -58.12 38.72
N SER A 347 -39.38 -58.52 37.53
CA SER A 347 -39.99 -59.31 36.40
C SER A 347 -40.60 -58.50 35.20
N MET A 348 -40.75 -58.98 33.94
CA MET A 348 -40.19 -60.16 33.21
C MET A 348 -40.22 -59.96 31.65
N THR A 349 -39.73 -60.97 30.90
CA THR A 349 -39.55 -61.12 29.44
C THR A 349 -40.75 -60.91 28.48
N THR A 350 -40.49 -60.40 27.25
CA THR A 350 -40.81 -60.96 25.89
C THR A 350 -40.57 -59.86 24.82
N SER A 351 -40.19 -60.02 23.54
CA SER A 351 -40.12 -61.09 22.50
C SER A 351 -41.19 -60.96 21.39
N SER A 352 -40.80 -60.47 20.20
CA SER A 352 -41.46 -60.79 18.92
C SER A 352 -40.59 -60.46 17.69
N THR A 353 -40.72 -61.24 16.62
CA THR A 353 -39.95 -61.14 15.35
C THR A 353 -40.81 -61.52 14.14
N SER A 354 -40.70 -60.77 13.04
CA SER A 354 -41.09 -61.16 11.66
C SER A 354 -40.59 -60.09 10.67
N ALA A 355 -39.90 -60.31 9.55
CA ALA A 355 -39.57 -61.45 8.66
C ALA A 355 -40.40 -61.54 7.35
N ALA A 356 -39.75 -62.08 6.31
CA ALA A 356 -40.14 -62.21 4.87
C ALA A 356 -40.19 -60.89 4.05
N SER A 357 -39.59 -60.69 2.86
CA SER A 357 -38.78 -61.47 1.86
C SER A 357 -39.47 -62.11 0.64
N THR A 358 -39.25 -61.51 -0.56
CA THR A 358 -39.16 -62.09 -1.94
C THR A 358 -38.71 -60.95 -2.88
N THR A 359 -37.79 -61.00 -3.86
CA THR A 359 -37.03 -62.03 -4.63
C THR A 359 -37.54 -62.29 -6.07
N SER A 360 -36.96 -61.56 -7.05
CA SER A 360 -36.68 -61.96 -8.45
C SER A 360 -35.92 -60.81 -9.17
N THR A 361 -34.77 -60.90 -9.87
CA THR A 361 -34.30 -61.74 -11.00
C THR A 361 -35.17 -61.68 -12.27
N ALA A 362 -34.64 -61.55 -13.50
CA ALA A 362 -33.30 -61.14 -13.98
C ALA A 362 -33.32 -60.84 -15.51
N SER A 363 -32.26 -60.19 -16.03
CA SER A 363 -31.79 -60.22 -17.45
C SER A 363 -32.73 -59.65 -18.55
N THR A 364 -32.31 -59.25 -19.77
CA THR A 364 -31.03 -59.42 -20.50
C THR A 364 -30.76 -58.25 -21.49
N ALA A 365 -29.53 -58.20 -22.03
CA ALA A 365 -29.04 -57.75 -23.36
C ALA A 365 -30.03 -57.26 -24.47
N SER A 366 -29.66 -56.43 -25.46
CA SER A 366 -28.44 -55.62 -25.75
C SER A 366 -28.60 -54.80 -27.06
N THR A 367 -27.49 -54.20 -27.56
CA THR A 367 -27.13 -53.98 -28.99
C THR A 367 -27.85 -52.93 -29.86
N THR A 368 -27.08 -51.88 -30.24
CA THR A 368 -26.95 -51.25 -31.61
C THR A 368 -28.19 -50.63 -32.31
N SER A 369 -28.08 -49.60 -33.18
CA SER A 369 -26.94 -48.78 -33.65
C SER A 369 -27.41 -47.52 -34.40
N SER A 370 -26.53 -46.51 -34.48
CA SER A 370 -26.35 -45.53 -35.59
C SER A 370 -27.55 -45.07 -36.47
N ALA A 371 -27.83 -43.76 -36.47
CA ALA A 371 -27.87 -42.95 -37.70
C ALA A 371 -27.89 -41.43 -37.43
N SER A 372 -27.20 -40.69 -38.30
CA SER A 372 -27.41 -39.25 -38.62
C SER A 372 -28.02 -39.22 -40.06
N PRO A 373 -28.53 -38.11 -40.65
CA PRO A 373 -28.32 -36.70 -40.27
C PRO A 373 -29.52 -35.73 -40.46
N SER A 374 -29.27 -34.46 -40.13
CA SER A 374 -29.76 -33.21 -40.77
C SER A 374 -31.19 -33.07 -41.33
N THR A 375 -31.88 -31.98 -40.94
CA THR A 375 -32.31 -30.97 -41.92
C THR A 375 -32.49 -29.57 -41.32
N THR A 376 -32.26 -28.56 -42.15
CA THR A 376 -32.45 -27.11 -41.93
C THR A 376 -33.93 -26.71 -42.07
N SER A 377 -34.44 -25.69 -41.34
CA SER A 377 -35.13 -24.49 -41.92
C SER A 377 -36.03 -23.66 -40.97
N THR A 378 -35.62 -22.42 -40.72
CA THR A 378 -36.39 -21.14 -40.77
C THR A 378 -37.79 -20.91 -40.11
N ILE A 379 -37.83 -19.82 -39.33
CA ILE A 379 -38.83 -18.71 -39.34
C ILE A 379 -40.27 -18.99 -38.86
N SER A 380 -40.61 -18.47 -37.67
CA SER A 380 -41.65 -17.41 -37.47
C SER A 380 -41.83 -17.04 -35.99
N THR A 381 -42.09 -15.76 -35.70
CA THR A 381 -42.75 -15.30 -34.45
C THR A 381 -44.26 -15.19 -34.67
N PRO A 382 -45.08 -15.13 -33.60
CA PRO A 382 -45.73 -13.85 -33.34
C PRO A 382 -45.85 -13.47 -31.84
N LEU A 383 -46.51 -12.33 -31.63
CA LEU A 383 -46.49 -11.44 -30.46
C LEU A 383 -47.70 -11.64 -29.51
N ALA A 384 -47.47 -11.60 -28.19
CA ALA A 384 -48.45 -11.36 -27.10
C ALA A 384 -49.59 -12.40 -26.92
N SER A 385 -50.40 -12.42 -25.83
CA SER A 385 -50.49 -11.50 -24.67
C SER A 385 -50.84 -12.19 -23.34
N SER A 386 -50.45 -11.54 -22.23
CA SER A 386 -51.09 -11.49 -20.89
C SER A 386 -51.95 -12.66 -20.36
N THR A 387 -51.61 -13.12 -19.15
CA THR A 387 -52.61 -13.38 -18.11
C THR A 387 -52.04 -13.01 -16.73
N SER A 388 -52.89 -12.55 -15.81
CA SER A 388 -52.53 -12.18 -14.44
C SER A 388 -52.89 -13.30 -13.47
N THR A 389 -52.10 -13.48 -12.40
CA THR A 389 -52.47 -14.32 -11.26
C THR A 389 -52.05 -13.62 -9.97
N THR A 390 -53.00 -13.43 -9.05
CA THR A 390 -52.81 -12.75 -7.76
C THR A 390 -52.41 -13.73 -6.65
N LEU A 391 -51.66 -13.23 -5.66
CA LEU A 391 -51.40 -13.91 -4.39
C LEU A 391 -51.77 -12.99 -3.21
N PRO A 392 -52.16 -13.55 -2.05
CA PRO A 392 -52.85 -12.80 -0.99
C PRO A 392 -51.92 -12.02 -0.07
N ILE A 393 -52.45 -10.94 0.51
CA ILE A 393 -51.83 -10.16 1.58
C ILE A 393 -52.35 -10.67 2.93
N SER A 394 -51.45 -11.02 3.86
CA SER A 394 -51.77 -11.38 5.24
C SER A 394 -51.23 -10.34 6.22
N THR A 395 -52.11 -9.50 6.77
CA THR A 395 -51.74 -8.47 7.76
C THR A 395 -51.78 -9.02 9.20
N SER A 396 -50.65 -8.96 9.90
CA SER A 396 -50.54 -9.28 11.33
C SER A 396 -50.23 -8.03 12.16
N THR A 397 -51.19 -7.56 12.95
CA THR A 397 -51.03 -6.38 13.82
C THR A 397 -50.32 -6.76 15.13
N SER A 398 -49.25 -6.07 15.49
CA SER A 398 -48.58 -6.19 16.79
C SER A 398 -48.50 -4.84 17.50
N THR A 399 -49.12 -4.75 18.68
CA THR A 399 -49.07 -3.57 19.55
C THR A 399 -47.78 -3.57 20.37
N ILE A 400 -47.00 -2.49 20.26
CA ILE A 400 -45.81 -2.26 21.09
C ILE A 400 -46.13 -1.17 22.13
N SER A 401 -45.90 -1.47 23.40
CA SER A 401 -46.05 -0.52 24.50
C SER A 401 -44.77 0.31 24.65
N THR A 402 -44.88 1.63 24.63
CA THR A 402 -43.74 2.55 24.80
C THR A 402 -43.61 3.01 26.25
N THR A 403 -42.40 2.90 26.81
CA THR A 403 -42.05 3.45 28.13
C THR A 403 -41.00 4.53 27.94
N PHE A 404 -41.30 5.76 28.38
CA PHE A 404 -40.37 6.88 28.29
C PHE A 404 -39.31 6.82 29.41
N THR A 405 -38.04 6.91 29.04
CA THR A 405 -36.91 7.09 29.97
C THR A 405 -36.10 8.30 29.50
N THR A 406 -36.07 9.37 30.28
CA THR A 406 -35.48 10.65 29.88
C THR A 406 -34.02 10.75 30.31
N SER A 407 -33.08 10.63 29.37
CA SER A 407 -31.65 10.85 29.59
C SER A 407 -31.22 12.24 29.11
N ILE A 408 -30.62 13.04 29.98
CA ILE A 408 -30.11 14.39 29.66
C ILE A 408 -28.74 14.25 28.99
N THR A 409 -28.61 14.73 27.75
CA THR A 409 -27.35 14.73 26.99
C THR A 409 -26.72 16.12 26.98
N THR A 410 -25.49 16.24 27.48
CA THR A 410 -24.77 17.52 27.54
C THR A 410 -24.00 17.75 26.23
N THR A 411 -24.52 18.61 25.35
CA THR A 411 -23.91 18.87 24.03
C THR A 411 -22.70 19.81 24.13
N THR A 412 -21.49 19.32 23.85
CA THR A 412 -20.27 20.14 23.72
C THR A 412 -20.06 20.53 22.26
N THR A 413 -20.33 21.79 21.91
CA THR A 413 -20.25 22.27 20.52
C THR A 413 -18.80 22.55 20.10
N THR A 414 -18.20 21.66 19.31
CA THR A 414 -16.90 21.89 18.66
C THR A 414 -17.08 22.73 17.40
N THR A 415 -16.51 23.94 17.36
CA THR A 415 -16.60 24.83 16.19
C THR A 415 -15.61 24.42 15.11
N THR A 416 -16.04 23.62 14.14
CA THR A 416 -15.22 23.25 12.98
C THR A 416 -15.00 24.46 12.06
N THR A 417 -13.79 25.01 12.05
CA THR A 417 -13.41 26.13 11.17
C THR A 417 -13.41 25.68 9.70
N ALA A 418 -14.37 26.18 8.91
CA ALA A 418 -14.48 25.83 7.50
C ALA A 418 -13.29 26.35 6.67
N VAL A 419 -12.82 25.53 5.73
CA VAL A 419 -11.82 25.93 4.71
C VAL A 419 -12.45 26.91 3.74
N ILE A 420 -11.76 28.02 3.44
CA ILE A 420 -12.25 29.06 2.54
C ILE A 420 -11.31 29.19 1.33
N ILE A 421 -11.81 28.84 0.14
CA ILE A 421 -11.19 29.22 -1.12
C ILE A 421 -11.62 30.66 -1.41
N VAL A 422 -10.69 31.61 -1.33
CA VAL A 422 -10.97 33.05 -1.44
C VAL A 422 -10.96 33.50 -2.90
N ASP A 423 -10.13 32.85 -3.71
CA ASP A 423 -9.90 33.12 -5.14
C ASP A 423 -9.38 31.79 -5.74
N PRO A 424 -9.61 31.50 -7.05
CA PRO A 424 -8.90 30.45 -7.80
C PRO A 424 -7.41 30.27 -7.45
N CYS A 425 -6.74 31.33 -7.00
CA CYS A 425 -5.33 31.41 -6.71
C CYS A 425 -4.96 31.83 -5.28
N LYS A 426 -5.94 31.90 -4.36
CA LYS A 426 -5.71 32.23 -2.95
C LYS A 426 -6.37 31.19 -2.06
N TYR A 427 -5.53 30.37 -1.44
CA TYR A 427 -5.94 29.31 -0.55
C TYR A 427 -5.73 29.72 0.91
N GLN A 428 -6.82 29.91 1.66
CA GLN A 428 -6.77 30.34 3.05
C GLN A 428 -6.99 29.18 4.02
N THR A 429 -6.15 29.12 5.04
CA THR A 429 -6.24 28.21 6.18
C THR A 429 -6.05 28.97 7.48
N GLU A 430 -6.26 28.29 8.60
CA GLU A 430 -5.82 28.72 9.93
C GLU A 430 -4.30 28.99 10.06
N LYS A 431 -3.47 28.48 9.12
CA LYS A 431 -2.02 28.76 9.05
C LYS A 431 -1.66 30.01 8.26
N GLY A 432 -2.64 30.68 7.62
CA GLY A 432 -2.44 31.83 6.74
C GLY A 432 -2.90 31.56 5.30
N ILE A 433 -2.51 32.45 4.38
CA ILE A 433 -2.95 32.47 2.98
C ILE A 433 -1.79 32.12 2.04
N ILE A 434 -1.95 31.10 1.21
CA ILE A 434 -1.07 30.86 0.05
C ILE A 434 -1.65 31.65 -1.12
N ASP A 435 -0.89 32.62 -1.64
CA ASP A 435 -1.32 33.52 -2.72
C ASP A 435 -0.34 33.41 -3.90
N LEU A 436 -0.78 32.75 -4.97
CA LEU A 436 0.03 32.53 -6.17
C LEU A 436 -0.19 33.61 -7.25
N THR A 437 -1.00 34.65 -6.99
CA THR A 437 -1.40 35.62 -8.03
C THR A 437 -0.24 36.45 -8.59
N SER A 438 0.84 36.61 -7.85
CA SER A 438 2.08 37.30 -8.26
C SER A 438 3.10 36.40 -8.97
N VAL A 439 2.91 35.08 -8.97
CA VAL A 439 3.80 34.11 -9.65
C VAL A 439 3.42 33.97 -11.13
N GLY A 440 2.16 34.21 -11.47
CA GLY A 440 1.62 34.10 -12.82
C GLY A 440 1.96 35.30 -13.70
N ARG A 441 2.50 35.04 -14.89
CA ARG A 441 2.73 36.10 -15.89
C ARG A 441 1.42 36.52 -16.55
N THR A 442 1.21 37.83 -16.66
CA THR A 442 0.03 38.44 -17.30
C THR A 442 0.22 38.73 -18.79
N ASP A 443 1.42 38.55 -19.36
CA ASP A 443 1.74 38.83 -20.77
C ASP A 443 1.36 37.71 -21.75
N GLY A 444 0.49 36.79 -21.33
CA GLY A 444 0.02 35.64 -22.12
C GLY A 444 1.05 34.52 -22.32
N LYS A 445 2.24 34.62 -21.71
CA LYS A 445 3.33 33.63 -21.78
C LYS A 445 3.45 32.84 -20.47
N PRO A 446 4.01 31.63 -20.47
CA PRO A 446 4.18 30.86 -19.23
C PRO A 446 5.26 31.44 -18.33
N ALA A 447 5.01 31.44 -17.01
CA ALA A 447 6.01 31.78 -16.00
C ALA A 447 7.21 30.82 -16.04
N TYR A 448 6.95 29.53 -16.28
CA TYR A 448 7.96 28.49 -16.40
C TYR A 448 7.81 27.82 -17.76
N ALA A 449 8.58 28.29 -18.75
CA ALA A 449 8.56 27.74 -20.11
C ALA A 449 9.49 26.51 -20.26
N ASP A 450 9.10 25.60 -21.14
CA ASP A 450 9.99 24.69 -21.89
C ASP A 450 10.83 23.72 -21.03
N LYS A 451 10.31 23.31 -19.86
CA LYS A 451 11.04 22.53 -18.84
C LYS A 451 11.07 21.04 -19.17
N THR A 452 12.26 20.48 -19.38
CA THR A 452 12.47 19.05 -19.67
C THR A 452 12.59 18.22 -18.37
N PRO A 453 11.87 17.09 -18.22
CA PRO A 453 12.02 16.21 -17.06
C PRO A 453 13.36 15.47 -17.01
N PRO A 454 13.90 15.17 -15.81
CA PRO A 454 15.17 14.44 -15.67
C PRO A 454 15.20 13.05 -16.32
N ALA A 455 14.05 12.38 -16.45
CA ALA A 455 13.95 11.00 -16.92
C ALA A 455 13.36 10.85 -18.35
N LEU A 456 12.87 11.93 -18.98
CA LEU A 456 12.14 11.87 -20.25
C LEU A 456 12.55 13.02 -21.17
N THR A 457 13.40 12.73 -22.16
CA THR A 457 13.95 13.72 -23.11
C THR A 457 12.98 14.19 -24.19
N ASN A 458 11.89 13.46 -24.42
CA ASN A 458 11.07 13.62 -25.63
C ASN A 458 9.99 14.72 -25.52
N TYR A 459 9.80 15.28 -24.32
CA TYR A 459 8.81 16.32 -24.06
C TYR A 459 9.35 17.39 -23.12
N LYS A 460 8.94 18.62 -23.38
CA LYS A 460 9.09 19.80 -22.54
C LYS A 460 7.73 20.19 -21.96
N TYR A 461 7.74 20.87 -20.83
CA TYR A 461 6.54 21.23 -20.08
C TYR A 461 6.57 22.71 -19.72
N SER A 462 5.46 23.41 -19.99
CA SER A 462 5.29 24.81 -19.66
C SER A 462 4.14 25.00 -18.68
N TYR A 463 4.31 25.91 -17.73
CA TYR A 463 3.34 26.18 -16.66
C TYR A 463 3.21 27.68 -16.40
N ASN A 464 1.98 28.15 -16.22
CA ASN A 464 1.69 29.47 -15.69
C ASN A 464 0.68 29.30 -14.54
N PRO A 465 1.07 29.50 -13.26
CA PRO A 465 0.07 29.59 -12.21
C PRO A 465 -0.84 30.79 -12.50
N CYS A 466 -2.13 30.67 -12.24
CA CYS A 466 -3.04 31.81 -12.05
C CYS A 466 -3.34 32.75 -13.22
N LYS A 467 -2.75 32.53 -14.39
CA LYS A 467 -3.00 33.28 -15.63
C LYS A 467 -2.97 32.33 -16.82
N PRO A 468 -3.98 32.34 -17.72
CA PRO A 468 -3.95 31.50 -18.91
C PRO A 468 -2.81 31.97 -19.83
N PHE A 469 -2.15 31.03 -20.52
CA PHE A 469 -1.09 31.35 -21.48
C PHE A 469 -1.33 30.67 -22.84
N THR A 470 -0.66 31.20 -23.86
CA THR A 470 -0.64 30.63 -25.21
C THR A 470 0.79 30.56 -25.70
N GLU A 471 1.24 29.36 -26.11
CA GLU A 471 2.63 29.11 -26.53
C GLU A 471 2.72 28.26 -27.81
N HIS A 472 1.72 27.42 -28.09
CA HIS A 472 1.67 26.54 -29.26
C HIS A 472 0.21 26.37 -29.74
N PRO A 473 -0.05 26.11 -31.03
CA PRO A 473 -1.39 25.82 -31.57
C PRO A 473 -2.36 24.96 -30.73
N ASN A 474 -1.90 23.92 -30.01
CA ASN A 474 -2.77 23.08 -29.17
C ASN A 474 -2.73 23.44 -27.67
N CYS A 475 -2.08 24.56 -27.33
CA CYS A 475 -1.92 25.11 -25.99
C CYS A 475 -2.29 26.59 -26.01
N ILE A 476 -3.59 26.86 -26.13
CA ILE A 476 -4.20 28.20 -26.18
C ILE A 476 -5.05 28.41 -24.92
N GLY A 477 -4.76 29.44 -24.14
CA GLY A 477 -5.51 29.77 -22.92
C GLY A 477 -5.31 28.81 -21.74
N VAL A 478 -4.22 28.03 -21.75
CA VAL A 478 -4.01 26.90 -20.83
C VAL A 478 -3.34 27.33 -19.51
N ALA A 479 -3.44 26.49 -18.48
CA ALA A 479 -2.64 26.60 -17.25
C ALA A 479 -1.32 25.83 -17.37
N ALA A 480 -1.31 24.72 -18.12
CA ALA A 480 -0.12 23.92 -18.39
C ALA A 480 -0.15 23.31 -19.80
N CYS A 481 1.02 23.17 -20.41
CA CYS A 481 1.24 22.62 -21.75
C CYS A 481 2.35 21.56 -21.74
N GLN A 482 2.21 20.53 -22.58
CA GLN A 482 3.25 19.59 -22.96
C GLN A 482 3.60 19.82 -24.44
N ILE A 483 4.88 19.96 -24.78
CA ILE A 483 5.37 20.17 -26.15
C ILE A 483 6.41 19.09 -26.45
N SER A 484 6.39 18.49 -27.65
CA SER A 484 7.43 17.53 -28.04
C SER A 484 8.80 18.21 -28.17
N ALA A 485 9.89 17.47 -27.98
CA ALA A 485 11.24 18.02 -28.01
C ALA A 485 11.61 18.69 -29.35
N ASP A 486 10.96 18.29 -30.45
CA ASP A 486 11.09 18.87 -31.79
C ASP A 486 10.12 20.04 -32.09
N GLY A 487 9.28 20.42 -31.12
CA GLY A 487 8.32 21.52 -31.23
C GLY A 487 7.13 21.28 -32.17
N LYS A 488 6.94 20.07 -32.72
CA LYS A 488 5.87 19.82 -33.71
C LYS A 488 4.53 19.45 -33.07
N LEU A 489 4.54 18.68 -32.00
CA LEU A 489 3.34 18.27 -31.26
C LEU A 489 3.23 19.09 -29.97
N SER A 490 2.01 19.46 -29.61
CA SER A 490 1.73 19.94 -28.26
C SER A 490 0.37 19.44 -27.79
N PHE A 491 0.18 19.46 -26.47
CA PHE A 491 -1.04 19.05 -25.79
C PHE A 491 -1.28 19.96 -24.58
N SER A 492 -2.47 20.54 -24.46
CA SER A 492 -2.92 21.08 -23.17
C SER A 492 -2.94 19.99 -22.10
N LEU A 493 -2.63 20.37 -20.86
CA LEU A 493 -2.68 19.50 -19.69
C LEU A 493 -3.75 19.94 -18.66
N GLY A 494 -4.37 21.11 -18.87
CA GLY A 494 -5.33 21.69 -17.94
C GLY A 494 -5.47 23.20 -18.10
N LYS A 495 -6.66 23.73 -17.77
CA LYS A 495 -7.01 25.15 -17.88
C LYS A 495 -7.20 25.83 -16.53
N GLN A 496 -7.07 27.15 -16.46
CA GLN A 496 -7.26 27.90 -15.21
C GLN A 496 -8.69 27.72 -14.62
N GLU A 497 -9.71 27.57 -15.48
CA GLU A 497 -11.11 27.31 -15.07
C GLU A 497 -11.34 25.97 -14.34
N SER A 498 -10.38 25.04 -14.45
CA SER A 498 -10.46 23.69 -13.87
C SER A 498 -9.79 23.55 -12.50
N VAL A 499 -9.32 24.66 -11.92
CA VAL A 499 -8.44 24.65 -10.76
C VAL A 499 -9.07 24.01 -9.52
N LYS A 500 -8.33 23.11 -8.88
CA LYS A 500 -8.70 22.49 -7.60
C LYS A 500 -7.50 22.54 -6.65
N TRP A 501 -7.74 23.13 -5.47
CA TRP A 501 -6.79 23.14 -4.37
C TRP A 501 -6.93 21.89 -3.51
N ASN A 502 -5.80 21.35 -3.07
CA ASN A 502 -5.72 20.35 -2.01
C ASN A 502 -4.78 20.89 -0.91
N PRO A 503 -5.26 21.14 0.32
CA PRO A 503 -4.41 21.61 1.43
C PRO A 503 -3.20 20.72 1.73
N GLY A 504 -3.30 19.44 1.38
CA GLY A 504 -2.61 18.37 2.07
C GLY A 504 -3.37 17.99 3.35
N ALA A 505 -3.77 16.72 3.45
CA ALA A 505 -4.35 16.14 4.65
C ALA A 505 -3.27 15.94 5.76
N GLY A 506 -2.95 17.01 6.49
CA GLY A 506 -2.15 16.98 7.71
C GLY A 506 -0.73 17.57 7.60
N LEU A 507 0.06 17.41 8.66
CA LEU A 507 1.42 17.98 8.80
C LEU A 507 2.46 17.42 7.80
N ALA A 508 2.17 16.28 7.15
CA ALA A 508 3.09 15.56 6.29
C ALA A 508 2.97 15.92 4.80
N SER A 509 1.78 16.33 4.37
CA SER A 509 1.45 16.59 2.97
C SER A 509 1.69 18.06 2.62
N LEU A 510 2.51 18.32 1.60
CA LEU A 510 2.61 19.66 1.01
C LEU A 510 1.27 20.04 0.33
N PRO A 511 0.86 21.31 0.40
CA PRO A 511 -0.29 21.79 -0.35
C PRO A 511 -0.04 21.65 -1.86
N SER A 512 -1.10 21.47 -2.62
CA SER A 512 -1.01 21.34 -4.07
C SER A 512 -2.18 22.01 -4.79
N ILE A 513 -1.89 22.48 -6.00
CA ILE A 513 -2.85 23.07 -6.92
C ILE A 513 -2.89 22.18 -8.17
N SER A 514 -4.09 21.83 -8.60
CA SER A 514 -4.30 20.91 -9.72
C SER A 514 -5.22 21.51 -10.77
N TYR A 515 -5.02 21.11 -12.02
CA TYR A 515 -5.79 21.53 -13.18
C TYR A 515 -6.06 20.31 -14.06
N SER A 516 -7.10 20.34 -14.89
CA SER A 516 -7.46 19.22 -15.78
C SER A 516 -8.10 19.68 -17.09
N GLU A 517 -7.88 18.93 -18.16
CA GLU A 517 -8.57 19.09 -19.44
C GLU A 517 -8.82 17.72 -20.09
N GLY A 518 -10.09 17.35 -20.23
CA GLY A 518 -10.49 15.99 -20.56
C GLY A 518 -9.94 14.99 -19.53
N PHE A 519 -9.26 13.95 -20.02
CA PHE A 519 -8.62 12.94 -19.18
C PHE A 519 -7.27 13.37 -18.60
N LYS A 520 -6.70 14.50 -19.03
CA LYS A 520 -5.40 14.97 -18.56
C LYS A 520 -5.58 15.76 -17.27
N GLN A 521 -4.78 15.42 -16.27
CA GLN A 521 -4.69 16.15 -15.00
C GLN A 521 -3.24 16.50 -14.74
N VAL A 522 -2.99 17.75 -14.35
CA VAL A 522 -1.70 18.22 -13.85
C VAL A 522 -1.83 18.58 -12.37
N THR A 523 -0.91 18.09 -11.55
CA THR A 523 -0.83 18.38 -10.12
C THR A 523 0.51 19.03 -9.82
N VAL A 524 0.46 20.25 -9.29
CA VAL A 524 1.63 21.05 -8.92
C VAL A 524 1.75 21.07 -7.40
N THR A 525 2.75 20.34 -6.88
CA THR A 525 3.07 20.34 -5.45
C THR A 525 3.79 21.64 -5.10
N LEU A 526 3.29 22.35 -4.07
CA LEU A 526 3.81 23.64 -3.64
C LEU A 526 4.77 23.44 -2.46
N GLN A 527 6.03 23.80 -2.65
CA GLN A 527 7.07 23.73 -1.63
C GLN A 527 7.47 25.16 -1.22
N CYS A 528 7.22 25.49 0.04
CA CYS A 528 7.65 26.75 0.65
C CYS A 528 9.18 26.92 0.54
N SER A 529 9.61 28.12 0.14
CA SER A 529 11.00 28.54 0.09
C SER A 529 11.20 29.80 0.93
N THR A 530 11.98 29.67 2.01
CA THR A 530 12.26 30.77 2.96
C THR A 530 13.53 31.54 2.66
N ASP A 531 14.41 31.01 1.80
CA ASP A 531 15.63 31.69 1.33
C ASP A 531 15.39 32.51 0.05
N GLY A 532 14.16 32.49 -0.48
CA GLY A 532 13.79 33.18 -1.72
C GLY A 532 14.22 32.44 -2.99
N SER A 533 14.69 31.19 -2.89
CA SER A 533 14.94 30.35 -4.07
C SER A 533 13.64 30.05 -4.83
N GLU A 534 13.68 30.28 -6.14
CA GLU A 534 12.57 30.05 -7.05
C GLU A 534 12.97 28.96 -8.04
N ASN A 535 12.33 27.78 -7.97
CA ASN A 535 12.60 26.65 -8.85
C ASN A 535 11.31 25.93 -9.25
N PHE A 536 11.26 25.44 -10.48
CA PHE A 536 10.15 24.65 -10.99
C PHE A 536 10.68 23.40 -11.68
N GLU A 537 10.21 22.25 -11.23
CA GLU A 537 10.57 20.94 -11.75
C GLU A 537 9.34 20.27 -12.38
N ALA A 538 9.45 19.85 -13.64
CA ALA A 538 8.50 18.95 -14.26
C ALA A 538 9.01 17.51 -14.14
N PHE A 539 8.23 16.60 -13.53
CA PHE A 539 8.54 15.17 -13.53
C PHE A 539 7.95 14.46 -14.76
N GLY A 540 7.04 15.13 -15.47
CA GLY A 540 6.32 14.57 -16.61
C GLY A 540 5.13 13.71 -16.17
N GLU A 541 4.80 12.72 -16.99
CA GLU A 541 3.61 11.87 -16.90
C GLU A 541 3.85 10.67 -15.96
N SER A 542 3.12 10.58 -14.85
CA SER A 542 3.20 9.49 -13.87
C SER A 542 1.99 9.46 -12.93
N PRO A 543 0.98 8.58 -13.12
CA PRO A 543 0.79 7.62 -14.22
C PRO A 543 0.37 8.29 -15.55
N VAL A 544 -0.12 7.49 -16.51
CA VAL A 544 -0.66 7.95 -17.79
C VAL A 544 -1.69 9.08 -17.59
N ASN A 545 -1.66 10.10 -18.45
CA ASN A 545 -2.42 11.35 -18.39
C ASN A 545 -2.28 12.19 -17.09
N ASN A 546 -1.43 11.79 -16.14
CA ASN A 546 -1.30 12.42 -14.82
C ASN A 546 0.07 13.08 -14.67
N TYR A 547 0.12 14.38 -14.92
CA TYR A 547 1.36 15.16 -14.97
C TYR A 547 1.71 15.72 -13.60
N LYS A 548 2.95 15.49 -13.13
CA LYS A 548 3.39 15.94 -11.81
C LYS A 548 4.47 16.99 -11.93
N PHE A 549 4.22 18.16 -11.35
CA PHE A 549 5.19 19.25 -11.25
C PHE A 549 5.45 19.59 -9.76
N ARG A 550 6.58 20.23 -9.48
CA ARG A 550 6.87 20.84 -8.18
C ARG A 550 7.29 22.30 -8.37
N LEU A 551 6.66 23.19 -7.62
CA LEU A 551 6.99 24.61 -7.54
C LEU A 551 7.59 24.92 -6.17
N ILE A 552 8.88 25.24 -6.15
CA ILE A 552 9.61 25.75 -4.99
C ILE A 552 9.57 27.28 -5.07
N HIS A 553 8.89 27.94 -4.15
CA HIS A 553 8.66 29.38 -4.23
C HIS A 553 8.33 30.01 -2.86
N LYS A 554 8.71 31.27 -2.64
CA LYS A 554 8.30 32.03 -1.45
C LYS A 554 6.78 32.15 -1.31
N CYS A 555 6.06 32.29 -2.42
CA CYS A 555 4.59 32.31 -2.43
C CYS A 555 3.92 30.97 -2.10
N ALA A 556 4.67 29.85 -2.07
CA ALA A 556 4.16 28.57 -1.60
C ALA A 556 4.21 28.44 -0.06
N CYS A 557 4.85 29.38 0.64
CA CYS A 557 4.71 29.55 2.08
C CYS A 557 3.38 30.26 2.39
N TYR A 558 2.72 29.86 3.48
CA TYR A 558 1.62 30.66 4.05
C TYR A 558 2.11 32.09 4.32
N ASP A 559 1.35 33.07 3.84
CA ASP A 559 1.63 34.51 3.88
C ASP A 559 2.92 34.99 3.18
N GLY A 560 3.73 34.09 2.60
CA GLY A 560 5.06 34.39 2.05
C GLY A 560 5.11 35.28 0.80
N CYS A 561 3.94 35.65 0.25
CA CYS A 561 3.78 36.66 -0.80
C CYS A 561 2.73 37.73 -0.49
N LYS A 562 2.38 37.93 0.79
CA LYS A 562 1.74 39.19 1.19
C LYS A 562 2.71 40.33 0.86
N ASN A 563 2.26 41.26 0.01
CA ASN A 563 2.98 42.52 -0.17
C ASN A 563 3.13 43.18 1.20
N VAL A 564 4.38 43.37 1.64
CA VAL A 564 4.67 44.16 2.84
C VAL A 564 4.26 45.59 2.51
N THR A 565 3.08 46.00 2.99
CA THR A 565 2.64 47.39 2.94
C THR A 565 3.78 48.24 3.49
N PRO A 566 4.32 49.22 2.73
CA PRO A 566 5.51 49.95 3.15
C PRO A 566 5.33 50.51 4.56
N GLN A 567 6.10 49.97 5.51
CA GLN A 567 5.95 50.32 6.91
C GLN A 567 6.48 51.74 7.10
N THR A 568 5.55 52.71 7.12
CA THR A 568 5.86 54.14 7.24
C THR A 568 6.69 54.37 8.50
N SER A 569 8.00 54.52 8.32
CA SER A 569 8.94 54.69 9.42
C SER A 569 8.78 56.09 10.00
N THR A 570 8.01 56.19 11.09
CA THR A 570 7.87 57.43 11.88
C THR A 570 9.25 57.82 12.43
N SER A 571 9.95 58.68 11.71
CA SER A 571 11.27 59.17 12.10
C SER A 571 11.13 60.10 13.30
N SER A 572 11.51 59.63 14.49
CA SER A 572 11.74 60.51 15.65
C SER A 572 12.80 61.53 15.29
N GLY A 573 12.39 62.79 15.12
CA GLY A 573 13.28 63.86 14.71
C GLY A 573 14.32 64.17 15.77
N SER A 574 15.59 64.23 15.37
CA SER A 574 16.63 64.97 16.08
C SER A 574 17.14 66.06 15.13
N THR A 575 17.10 67.31 15.58
CA THR A 575 17.18 68.51 14.74
C THR A 575 18.51 69.23 14.97
N VAL A 576 18.90 70.12 14.03
CA VAL A 576 20.04 71.08 14.13
C VAL A 576 21.41 70.41 13.88
N SER A 577 22.33 70.93 13.05
CA SER A 577 22.33 72.20 12.28
C SER A 577 22.89 72.06 10.86
N ILE A 578 22.74 73.11 10.06
CA ILE A 578 23.26 73.25 8.69
C ILE A 578 24.44 74.24 8.69
N THR A 579 25.55 73.91 8.04
CA THR A 579 26.52 74.89 7.55
C THR A 579 26.89 74.56 6.10
N SER A 580 26.76 75.53 5.21
CA SER A 580 27.03 75.39 3.76
C SER A 580 28.44 75.83 3.40
N THR A 581 29.05 75.19 2.39
CA THR A 581 30.21 75.76 1.67
C THR A 581 30.19 75.32 0.21
N THR A 582 30.43 76.27 -0.70
CA THR A 582 30.38 76.14 -2.16
C THR A 582 31.78 76.03 -2.76
N ALA A 583 32.02 75.14 -3.73
CA ALA A 583 33.09 75.32 -4.76
C ALA A 583 33.04 74.32 -5.94
N SER A 584 32.64 74.83 -7.11
CA SER A 584 33.41 74.88 -8.38
C SER A 584 34.17 73.67 -8.99
N THR A 585 33.92 73.46 -10.31
CA THR A 585 34.89 73.11 -11.39
C THR A 585 35.56 71.71 -11.41
N THR A 586 36.07 71.13 -12.52
CA THR A 586 36.34 71.63 -13.91
C THR A 586 36.22 70.51 -14.98
N SER A 587 36.36 70.85 -16.27
CA SER A 587 36.19 69.99 -17.46
C SER A 587 37.49 69.41 -18.06
N ALA A 588 37.44 68.18 -18.61
CA ALA A 588 38.19 67.67 -19.79
C ALA A 588 37.63 66.28 -20.17
N ALA A 589 37.34 65.84 -21.41
CA ALA A 589 37.78 66.11 -22.79
C ALA A 589 38.91 65.20 -23.32
N SER A 590 38.57 64.13 -24.06
CA SER A 590 39.20 63.75 -25.35
C SER A 590 38.58 62.50 -26.01
N THR A 591 38.52 62.53 -27.34
CA THR A 591 38.23 61.47 -28.33
C THR A 591 39.55 60.75 -28.76
N PRO A 592 39.63 59.72 -29.66
CA PRO A 592 38.78 59.48 -30.85
C PRO A 592 38.57 58.01 -31.37
N SER A 593 37.85 57.92 -32.51
CA SER A 593 38.13 57.03 -33.68
C SER A 593 37.88 55.50 -33.64
N THR A 594 37.47 54.81 -34.72
CA THR A 594 36.75 55.18 -36.00
C THR A 594 36.20 53.92 -36.71
N THR A 595 35.18 54.08 -37.60
CA THR A 595 34.86 53.22 -38.80
C THR A 595 34.48 51.73 -38.59
N THR A 596 33.76 51.01 -39.47
CA THR A 596 33.04 51.37 -40.72
C THR A 596 31.83 50.43 -41.05
N THR A 597 30.70 51.05 -41.40
CA THR A 597 29.77 50.81 -42.54
C THR A 597 29.46 49.38 -43.07
N THR A 598 28.18 49.03 -43.28
CA THR A 598 27.52 48.90 -44.63
C THR A 598 26.11 48.23 -44.63
N ILE A 599 25.07 49.07 -44.87
CA ILE A 599 23.91 48.91 -45.79
C ILE A 599 23.32 47.51 -46.08
N THR A 600 22.00 47.34 -45.88
CA THR A 600 20.99 47.12 -46.97
C THR A 600 19.56 47.24 -46.44
N SER A 601 18.69 47.92 -47.21
CA SER A 601 17.26 48.08 -46.95
C SER A 601 16.45 47.53 -48.12
N THR A 602 15.30 46.90 -47.85
CA THR A 602 14.31 46.60 -48.90
C THR A 602 12.90 46.85 -48.37
N THR A 603 12.14 47.69 -49.08
CA THR A 603 10.79 48.11 -48.69
C THR A 603 9.78 47.61 -49.72
N THR A 604 8.67 47.00 -49.29
CA THR A 604 7.55 46.60 -50.18
C THR A 604 6.21 46.91 -49.49
N THR A 605 5.22 47.36 -50.26
CA THR A 605 4.04 48.10 -49.73
C THR A 605 2.69 47.55 -50.22
N SER A 606 1.79 47.24 -49.29
CA SER A 606 0.34 47.03 -49.48
C SER A 606 -0.31 46.97 -48.07
N ARG A 607 -1.34 47.74 -47.65
CA ARG A 607 -2.63 48.12 -48.26
C ARG A 607 -3.49 46.86 -48.55
N THR A 608 -4.71 46.65 -48.05
CA THR A 608 -5.78 47.44 -47.37
C THR A 608 -6.55 46.44 -46.45
N THR A 609 -7.41 46.74 -45.45
CA THR A 609 -8.26 47.89 -45.07
C THR A 609 -8.53 47.87 -43.56
N SER A 610 -8.99 48.99 -42.96
CA SER A 610 -9.52 49.06 -41.58
C SER A 610 -10.98 49.53 -41.58
N THR A 611 -11.84 48.92 -40.77
CA THR A 611 -13.25 49.35 -40.60
C THR A 611 -13.48 49.82 -39.17
N THR A 612 -13.74 51.13 -39.00
CA THR A 612 -13.93 51.76 -37.69
C THR A 612 -15.40 52.08 -37.47
N THR A 613 -15.94 51.76 -36.29
CA THR A 613 -17.27 52.22 -35.85
C THR A 613 -17.13 52.89 -34.49
N SER A 614 -17.52 54.16 -34.40
CA SER A 614 -17.39 54.99 -33.20
C SER A 614 -18.73 55.21 -32.50
N SER A 615 -18.73 55.32 -31.17
CA SER A 615 -19.60 56.18 -30.32
C SER A 615 -19.76 55.62 -28.91
N THR A 616 -20.15 56.37 -27.87
CA THR A 616 -19.88 57.78 -27.48
C THR A 616 -20.10 57.85 -25.95
N SER A 617 -19.37 58.72 -25.25
CA SER A 617 -19.50 58.95 -23.80
C SER A 617 -20.82 59.66 -23.40
N THR A 618 -21.21 59.59 -22.12
CA THR A 618 -21.40 60.77 -21.23
C THR A 618 -21.62 60.34 -19.77
N THR A 619 -21.21 61.20 -18.84
CA THR A 619 -21.27 61.08 -17.36
C THR A 619 -22.64 61.39 -16.75
N THR A 620 -22.83 61.05 -15.47
CA THR A 620 -23.19 62.02 -14.40
C THR A 620 -22.93 61.39 -13.01
N SER A 621 -22.67 62.21 -12.00
CA SER A 621 -22.32 61.83 -10.63
C SER A 621 -23.13 62.61 -9.59
N THR A 622 -23.41 62.01 -8.43
CA THR A 622 -23.88 62.75 -7.26
C THR A 622 -23.34 62.14 -5.97
N ALA A 623 -22.98 62.98 -5.00
CA ALA A 623 -22.62 62.59 -3.64
C ALA A 623 -23.65 63.14 -2.64
N SER A 624 -23.69 62.62 -1.42
CA SER A 624 -24.45 63.21 -0.32
C SER A 624 -23.82 62.84 1.02
N THR A 625 -23.62 63.85 1.87
CA THR A 625 -23.01 63.73 3.20
C THR A 625 -24.06 64.07 4.25
N ALA A 626 -24.17 63.28 5.31
CA ALA A 626 -24.98 63.59 6.48
C ALA A 626 -24.27 63.17 7.77
N THR A 627 -24.32 64.02 8.79
CA THR A 627 -23.60 63.85 10.06
C THR A 627 -24.57 63.78 11.22
N SER A 628 -24.42 62.77 12.09
CA SER A 628 -25.06 62.74 13.41
C SER A 628 -24.09 62.16 14.45
N ARG A 629 -24.24 62.55 15.73
CA ARG A 629 -23.18 62.52 16.75
C ARG A 629 -23.71 62.02 18.10
N THR A 630 -22.84 61.36 18.88
CA THR A 630 -23.06 60.87 20.27
C THR A 630 -24.10 59.72 20.37
N SER A 631 -23.99 58.75 21.29
CA SER A 631 -23.47 58.82 22.67
C SER A 631 -22.57 57.64 23.08
N SER A 632 -21.94 57.77 24.25
CA SER A 632 -20.96 56.84 24.82
C SER A 632 -21.52 55.93 25.91
N THR A 633 -21.02 54.70 26.02
CA THR A 633 -21.06 53.90 27.26
C THR A 633 -19.76 53.11 27.40
N THR A 634 -19.09 53.22 28.55
CA THR A 634 -17.81 52.58 28.83
C THR A 634 -17.98 51.42 29.80
N THR A 635 -17.38 50.27 29.49
CA THR A 635 -17.25 49.12 30.40
C THR A 635 -15.80 48.63 30.33
N PRO A 636 -15.07 48.50 31.45
CA PRO A 636 -13.69 48.02 31.44
C PRO A 636 -13.65 46.51 31.25
N SER A 637 -12.73 46.03 30.40
CA SER A 637 -12.42 44.61 30.22
C SER A 637 -10.95 44.37 30.53
N THR A 638 -10.67 43.34 31.34
CA THR A 638 -9.38 43.10 31.97
C THR A 638 -8.31 42.61 30.98
N THR A 639 -7.12 43.21 31.02
CA THR A 639 -5.96 42.77 30.23
C THR A 639 -5.38 41.48 30.82
N THR A 640 -5.45 40.38 30.07
CA THR A 640 -4.73 39.14 30.41
C THR A 640 -3.63 38.90 29.38
N SER A 641 -2.37 39.07 29.81
CA SER A 641 -1.18 38.90 28.98
C SER A 641 -0.81 37.43 28.80
N THR A 642 -1.37 36.79 27.77
CA THR A 642 -0.98 35.44 27.35
C THR A 642 0.37 35.48 26.63
N ALA A 643 1.39 34.82 27.19
CA ALA A 643 2.72 34.73 26.57
C ALA A 643 2.67 33.83 25.32
N SER A 644 2.89 34.43 24.14
CA SER A 644 2.98 33.71 22.88
C SER A 644 4.32 32.97 22.77
N ILE A 645 4.31 31.65 22.94
CA ILE A 645 5.51 30.81 22.71
C ILE A 645 5.79 30.77 21.21
N THR A 646 6.86 31.42 20.78
CA THR A 646 7.28 31.44 19.37
C THR A 646 7.74 30.05 18.94
N SER A 647 6.95 29.38 18.10
CA SER A 647 7.33 28.09 17.50
C SER A 647 8.51 28.29 16.54
N THR A 648 9.72 27.91 16.98
CA THR A 648 10.89 27.84 16.10
C THR A 648 10.67 26.80 15.02
N THR A 649 10.58 27.25 13.77
CA THR A 649 10.58 26.39 12.59
C THR A 649 11.96 25.77 12.39
N SER A 650 12.10 24.53 12.89
CA SER A 650 13.36 23.80 12.86
C SER A 650 13.91 23.59 11.46
N LYS A 651 15.20 23.85 11.30
CA LYS A 651 15.91 23.79 10.02
C LYS A 651 16.45 22.39 9.77
N VAL A 652 16.02 21.76 8.68
CA VAL A 652 16.66 20.55 8.14
C VAL A 652 18.08 20.90 7.69
N ILE A 653 19.07 20.05 8.01
CA ILE A 653 20.46 20.22 7.60
C ILE A 653 20.98 18.91 7.01
N ILE A 654 21.35 18.95 5.72
CA ILE A 654 22.23 17.94 5.13
C ILE A 654 23.65 18.34 5.55
N VAL A 655 24.27 17.53 6.41
CA VAL A 655 25.59 17.80 6.99
C VAL A 655 26.70 17.28 6.07
N ASP A 656 26.44 16.17 5.40
CA ASP A 656 27.33 15.45 4.49
C ASP A 656 26.44 14.69 3.49
N PRO A 657 26.88 14.41 2.24
CA PRO A 657 26.37 13.32 1.41
C PRO A 657 25.92 12.05 2.17
N CYS A 658 26.57 11.72 3.28
CA CYS A 658 26.34 10.58 4.17
C CYS A 658 25.52 10.85 5.43
N LYS A 659 25.29 12.11 5.81
CA LYS A 659 24.78 12.49 7.13
C LYS A 659 23.60 13.43 7.02
N TYR A 660 22.46 12.97 7.50
CA TYR A 660 21.19 13.68 7.41
C TYR A 660 20.67 14.00 8.81
N GLN A 661 20.62 15.28 9.15
CA GLN A 661 20.25 15.76 10.48
C GLN A 661 18.85 16.39 10.49
N THR A 662 18.06 16.01 11.49
CA THR A 662 16.77 16.64 11.84
C THR A 662 16.67 16.79 13.35
N GLU A 663 15.55 17.34 13.83
CA GLU A 663 15.19 17.37 15.25
C GLU A 663 15.13 15.98 15.91
N LYS A 664 14.93 14.92 15.11
CA LYS A 664 14.83 13.54 15.59
C LYS A 664 16.19 12.88 15.84
N GLY A 665 17.30 13.54 15.46
CA GLY A 665 18.65 12.99 15.50
C GLY A 665 19.35 13.05 14.13
N ILE A 666 20.45 12.30 14.02
CA ILE A 666 21.28 12.17 12.81
C ILE A 666 21.17 10.74 12.27
N ILE A 667 20.86 10.58 10.98
CA ILE A 667 21.14 9.33 10.25
C ILE A 667 22.53 9.48 9.64
N ASP A 668 23.44 8.58 9.99
CA ASP A 668 24.84 8.59 9.54
C ASP A 668 25.19 7.22 8.94
N LEU A 669 25.28 7.15 7.60
CA LEU A 669 25.63 5.92 6.89
C LEU A 669 27.13 5.78 6.60
N THR A 670 27.98 6.64 7.17
CA THR A 670 29.42 6.70 6.83
C THR A 670 30.15 5.39 7.15
N SER A 671 29.72 4.68 8.19
CA SER A 671 30.26 3.38 8.62
C SER A 671 29.75 2.19 7.79
N VAL A 672 28.66 2.34 7.05
CA VAL A 672 28.06 1.28 6.22
C VAL A 672 28.74 1.17 4.86
N GLY A 673 29.34 2.26 4.39
CA GLY A 673 30.03 2.32 3.09
C GLY A 673 31.45 1.76 3.16
N ARG A 674 31.76 0.77 2.33
CA ARG A 674 33.12 0.23 2.20
C ARG A 674 34.06 1.23 1.53
N THR A 675 35.26 1.38 2.10
CA THR A 675 36.31 2.28 1.59
C THR A 675 37.34 1.59 0.69
N ASP A 676 37.28 0.27 0.52
CA ASP A 676 38.23 -0.52 -0.31
C ASP A 676 37.90 -0.54 -1.80
N GLY A 677 37.06 0.39 -2.27
CA GLY A 677 36.64 0.51 -3.67
C GLY A 677 35.65 -0.55 -4.15
N LYS A 678 35.19 -1.44 -3.27
CA LYS A 678 34.22 -2.52 -3.53
C LYS A 678 32.84 -2.18 -2.94
N PRO A 679 31.74 -2.76 -3.44
CA PRO A 679 30.42 -2.52 -2.86
C PRO A 679 30.26 -3.17 -1.49
N ALA A 680 29.59 -2.48 -0.56
CA ALA A 680 29.16 -3.05 0.72
C ALA A 680 28.24 -4.26 0.52
N TYR A 681 27.32 -4.15 -0.44
CA TYR A 681 26.39 -5.22 -0.80
C TYR A 681 26.59 -5.56 -2.27
N ALA A 682 27.26 -6.67 -2.54
CA ALA A 682 27.51 -7.15 -3.91
C ALA A 682 26.40 -8.09 -4.41
N ASP A 683 26.21 -8.10 -5.73
CA ASP A 683 25.67 -9.23 -6.50
C ASP A 683 24.26 -9.76 -6.09
N LYS A 684 23.43 -8.93 -5.43
CA LYS A 684 22.09 -9.33 -4.96
C LYS A 684 21.13 -9.58 -6.12
N THR A 685 20.53 -10.75 -6.15
CA THR A 685 19.51 -11.12 -7.15
C THR A 685 18.11 -10.84 -6.56
N PRO A 686 17.21 -10.08 -7.23
CA PRO A 686 15.87 -9.83 -6.75
C PRO A 686 14.97 -11.07 -6.95
N PRO A 687 14.04 -11.39 -6.04
CA PRO A 687 13.19 -12.58 -6.16
C PRO A 687 12.31 -12.64 -7.43
N ALA A 688 12.10 -11.51 -8.11
CA ALA A 688 11.25 -11.39 -9.30
C ALA A 688 12.01 -11.36 -10.64
N PHE A 689 13.34 -11.14 -10.64
CA PHE A 689 14.12 -10.94 -11.87
C PHE A 689 15.50 -11.60 -11.77
N ALA A 690 15.55 -12.93 -11.92
CA ALA A 690 16.78 -13.71 -11.82
C ALA A 690 17.87 -13.35 -12.85
N ASP A 691 17.49 -12.69 -13.95
CA ASP A 691 18.40 -12.29 -15.04
C ASP A 691 19.37 -11.16 -14.68
N TYR A 692 19.19 -10.50 -13.53
CA TYR A 692 20.03 -9.39 -13.08
C TYR A 692 20.41 -9.48 -11.60
N LYS A 693 21.63 -9.06 -11.32
CA LYS A 693 22.18 -8.83 -9.99
C LYS A 693 22.42 -7.34 -9.76
N TYR A 694 22.44 -6.93 -8.50
CA TYR A 694 22.58 -5.53 -8.11
C TYR A 694 23.61 -5.38 -7.00
N SER A 695 24.54 -4.44 -7.20
CA SER A 695 25.56 -4.07 -6.24
C SER A 695 25.36 -2.63 -5.78
N TYR A 696 25.53 -2.38 -4.48
CA TYR A 696 25.32 -1.09 -3.83
C TYR A 696 26.42 -0.81 -2.81
N ASN A 697 26.91 0.42 -2.79
CA ASN A 697 27.73 0.95 -1.71
C ASN A 697 27.11 2.28 -1.26
N PRO A 698 26.56 2.37 -0.04
CA PRO A 698 26.26 3.67 0.52
C PRO A 698 27.57 4.45 0.67
N CYS A 699 27.49 5.78 0.63
CA CYS A 699 28.54 6.69 1.08
C CYS A 699 29.89 6.74 0.35
N LYS A 700 30.29 5.72 -0.40
CA LYS A 700 31.61 5.64 -1.06
C LYS A 700 31.46 5.10 -2.49
N PRO A 701 32.03 5.77 -3.51
CA PRO A 701 31.98 5.25 -4.87
C PRO A 701 32.77 3.94 -4.98
N PHE A 702 32.25 2.97 -5.72
CA PHE A 702 32.90 1.68 -5.95
C PHE A 702 33.13 1.40 -7.44
N THR A 703 33.99 0.43 -7.74
CA THR A 703 34.25 -0.07 -9.09
C THR A 703 34.27 -1.59 -9.07
N GLU A 704 33.51 -2.22 -9.99
CA GLU A 704 33.32 -3.69 -10.00
C GLU A 704 33.43 -4.29 -11.40
N LEU A 705 32.93 -3.60 -12.43
CA LEU A 705 32.99 -4.01 -13.84
C LEU A 705 33.18 -2.78 -14.75
N PRO A 706 33.59 -2.94 -16.02
CA PRO A 706 33.96 -1.81 -16.89
C PRO A 706 32.90 -0.70 -17.06
N ASN A 707 31.62 -1.04 -16.98
CA ASN A 707 30.51 -0.08 -17.08
C ASN A 707 29.97 0.39 -15.71
N CYS A 708 30.67 0.06 -14.61
CA CYS A 708 30.35 0.43 -13.23
C CYS A 708 31.64 0.88 -12.53
N ILE A 709 32.07 2.10 -12.86
CA ILE A 709 33.28 2.75 -12.34
C ILE A 709 32.86 4.01 -11.57
N GLY A 710 33.28 4.11 -10.30
CA GLY A 710 32.98 5.26 -9.45
C GLY A 710 31.49 5.43 -9.09
N VAL A 711 30.73 4.34 -9.08
CA VAL A 711 29.27 4.35 -8.88
C VAL A 711 28.88 4.19 -7.42
N ALA A 712 27.67 4.65 -7.05
CA ALA A 712 27.01 4.25 -5.81
C ALA A 712 26.20 2.94 -5.98
N ALA A 713 25.75 2.66 -7.21
CA ALA A 713 24.95 1.47 -7.54
C ALA A 713 25.21 0.95 -8.97
N CYS A 714 25.24 -0.37 -9.11
CA CYS A 714 25.47 -1.11 -10.36
C CYS A 714 24.39 -2.18 -10.56
N GLN A 715 23.99 -2.41 -11.81
CA GLN A 715 23.24 -3.57 -12.27
C GLN A 715 24.17 -4.43 -13.13
N ILE A 716 24.12 -5.74 -12.96
CA ILE A 716 24.96 -6.72 -13.65
C ILE A 716 24.04 -7.82 -14.20
N SER A 717 24.26 -8.31 -15.43
CA SER A 717 23.54 -9.48 -15.94
C SER A 717 23.89 -10.74 -15.15
N ALA A 718 22.98 -11.72 -15.09
CA ALA A 718 23.21 -12.98 -14.36
C ALA A 718 24.51 -13.71 -14.76
N ASP A 719 24.92 -13.56 -16.03
CA ASP A 719 26.15 -14.13 -16.59
C ASP A 719 27.42 -13.28 -16.38
N GLY A 720 27.31 -12.13 -15.71
CA GLY A 720 28.42 -11.22 -15.38
C GLY A 720 28.99 -10.41 -16.56
N LYS A 721 28.51 -10.59 -17.80
CA LYS A 721 29.13 -10.00 -18.99
C LYS A 721 28.70 -8.56 -19.28
N LEU A 722 27.46 -8.21 -18.94
CA LEU A 722 26.93 -6.86 -19.10
C LEU A 722 26.80 -6.21 -17.72
N SER A 723 27.22 -4.96 -17.61
CA SER A 723 26.89 -4.15 -16.46
C SER A 723 26.45 -2.75 -16.87
N PHE A 724 25.72 -2.10 -15.96
CA PHE A 724 25.12 -0.79 -16.15
C PHE A 724 25.25 -0.01 -14.84
N SER A 725 25.98 1.11 -14.88
CA SER A 725 25.90 2.12 -13.83
C SER A 725 24.45 2.57 -13.63
N LEU A 726 23.97 2.66 -12.39
CA LEU A 726 22.60 3.08 -12.08
C LEU A 726 22.51 4.47 -11.44
N GLY A 727 23.53 4.84 -10.67
CA GLY A 727 23.57 6.08 -9.91
C GLY A 727 24.96 6.34 -9.37
N LYS A 728 25.37 7.60 -9.37
CA LYS A 728 26.70 8.05 -8.93
C LYS A 728 26.71 8.58 -7.50
N GLN A 729 27.82 8.45 -6.76
CA GLN A 729 27.87 8.92 -5.37
C GLN A 729 27.75 10.45 -5.23
N GLU A 730 28.22 11.25 -6.19
CA GLU A 730 28.02 12.71 -6.19
C GLU A 730 26.58 13.16 -6.52
N SER A 731 25.72 12.26 -7.00
CA SER A 731 24.32 12.56 -7.37
C SER A 731 23.33 12.47 -6.20
N VAL A 732 23.82 12.19 -4.99
CA VAL A 732 23.02 11.80 -3.83
C VAL A 732 22.02 12.89 -3.42
N LYS A 733 20.76 12.48 -3.25
CA LYS A 733 19.67 13.34 -2.76
C LYS A 733 18.95 12.64 -1.61
N TRP A 734 19.00 13.25 -0.44
CA TRP A 734 18.24 12.80 0.72
C TRP A 734 16.78 13.21 0.59
N ASN A 735 15.89 12.25 0.84
CA ASN A 735 14.47 12.45 1.05
C ASN A 735 14.12 11.96 2.47
N PRO A 736 13.86 12.85 3.45
CA PRO A 736 13.55 12.44 4.83
C PRO A 736 12.36 11.50 4.98
N GLY A 737 11.50 11.42 3.97
CA GLY A 737 10.10 11.08 4.18
C GLY A 737 9.38 12.28 4.78
N ALA A 738 8.25 12.68 4.19
CA ALA A 738 7.50 13.80 4.73
C ALA A 738 6.69 13.36 5.96
N GLY A 739 6.94 14.00 7.12
CA GLY A 739 6.17 13.83 8.35
C GLY A 739 6.68 12.80 9.36
N MET A 740 5.80 12.42 10.29
CA MET A 740 6.12 11.55 11.43
C MET A 740 5.90 10.08 11.07
N GLY A 741 6.89 9.47 10.39
CA GLY A 741 6.95 8.02 10.15
C GLY A 741 6.94 7.58 8.68
N SER A 742 6.91 8.52 7.74
CA SER A 742 7.41 8.27 6.38
C SER A 742 8.86 7.79 6.47
N ILE A 743 9.17 6.71 5.76
CA ILE A 743 10.48 6.05 5.84
C ILE A 743 11.51 6.89 5.08
N PRO A 744 12.66 7.25 5.68
CA PRO A 744 13.70 8.03 5.00
C PRO A 744 14.27 7.24 3.81
N SER A 745 14.68 7.96 2.77
CA SER A 745 15.22 7.36 1.57
C SER A 745 16.32 8.22 0.95
N ILE A 746 17.24 7.55 0.25
CA ILE A 746 18.31 8.19 -0.49
C ILE A 746 18.08 7.92 -1.97
N THR A 747 18.22 8.93 -2.81
CA THR A 747 18.14 8.80 -4.27
C THR A 747 19.48 9.10 -4.92
N TYR A 748 19.90 8.26 -5.86
CA TYR A 748 21.05 8.46 -6.73
C TYR A 748 20.56 8.50 -8.19
N THR A 749 21.24 9.22 -9.07
CA THR A 749 20.88 9.34 -10.49
C THR A 749 22.09 9.21 -11.42
N GLN A 750 21.84 8.74 -12.64
CA GLN A 750 22.83 8.72 -13.73
C GLN A 750 22.13 8.73 -15.09
N GLY A 751 22.14 9.89 -15.76
CA GLY A 751 21.29 10.12 -16.92
C GLY A 751 19.82 9.99 -16.52
N ALA A 752 19.04 9.22 -17.30
CA ALA A 752 17.64 8.92 -16.99
C ALA A 752 17.46 7.88 -15.86
N LYS A 753 18.52 7.20 -15.41
CA LYS A 753 18.44 6.19 -14.34
C LYS A 753 18.36 6.83 -12.97
N VAL A 754 17.49 6.27 -12.12
CA VAL A 754 17.21 6.71 -10.76
C VAL A 754 17.22 5.48 -9.85
N VAL A 755 18.01 5.51 -8.77
CA VAL A 755 18.03 4.48 -7.73
C VAL A 755 17.47 5.10 -6.46
N THR A 756 16.38 4.56 -5.93
CA THR A 756 15.85 4.93 -4.61
C THR A 756 16.12 3.81 -3.61
N VAL A 757 16.86 4.14 -2.55
CA VAL A 757 17.18 3.24 -1.44
C VAL A 757 16.32 3.64 -0.23
N THR A 758 15.40 2.78 0.16
CA THR A 758 14.56 2.97 1.36
C THR A 758 15.33 2.49 2.60
N LEU A 759 15.47 3.37 3.60
CA LEU A 759 16.25 3.12 4.81
C LEU A 759 15.34 2.63 5.95
N VAL A 760 15.44 1.36 6.30
CA VAL A 760 14.68 0.74 7.39
C VAL A 760 15.58 0.63 8.63
N CYS A 761 15.11 1.19 9.75
CA CYS A 761 15.79 1.10 11.03
C CYS A 761 15.70 -0.34 11.59
N SER A 762 16.84 -1.02 11.73
CA SER A 762 16.97 -2.32 12.45
C SER A 762 17.59 -2.10 13.82
N THR A 763 16.79 -2.20 14.90
CA THR A 763 17.26 -1.99 16.28
C THR A 763 17.96 -3.21 16.89
N ASP A 764 17.74 -4.39 16.33
CA ASP A 764 18.36 -5.67 16.71
C ASP A 764 19.81 -5.82 16.20
N GLY A 765 20.28 -4.90 15.35
CA GLY A 765 21.59 -4.97 14.72
C GLY A 765 21.64 -5.86 13.47
N THR A 766 20.50 -6.33 12.96
CA THR A 766 20.46 -7.02 11.66
C THR A 766 20.81 -6.07 10.53
N GLU A 767 21.72 -6.52 9.65
CA GLU A 767 22.04 -5.85 8.40
C GLU A 767 21.43 -6.66 7.25
N ASP A 768 20.50 -6.05 6.53
CA ASP A 768 19.76 -6.67 5.44
C ASP A 768 19.65 -5.71 4.26
N PHE A 769 19.77 -6.24 3.04
CA PHE A 769 19.75 -5.42 1.82
C PHE A 769 19.07 -6.18 0.68
N ASP A 770 17.84 -5.77 0.38
CA ASP A 770 17.07 -6.24 -0.77
C ASP A 770 17.35 -5.37 -1.99
N ALA A 771 17.74 -6.02 -3.08
CA ALA A 771 17.46 -5.50 -4.40
C ALA A 771 16.00 -5.85 -4.76
N LEU A 772 15.14 -4.84 -5.01
CA LEU A 772 13.76 -5.06 -5.46
C LEU A 772 13.63 -5.01 -6.99
N GLY A 773 14.71 -4.65 -7.69
CA GLY A 773 14.78 -4.57 -9.15
C GLY A 773 14.32 -3.24 -9.74
N GLU A 774 13.99 -3.27 -11.03
CA GLU A 774 13.59 -2.11 -11.84
C GLU A 774 12.05 -2.01 -11.90
N SER A 775 11.47 -0.92 -11.39
CA SER A 775 10.02 -0.71 -11.34
C SER A 775 9.64 0.76 -11.08
N PRO A 776 9.19 1.54 -12.07
CA PRO A 776 9.12 1.25 -13.51
C PRO A 776 10.51 1.28 -14.19
N ILE A 777 10.54 1.26 -15.52
CA ILE A 777 11.76 1.37 -16.35
C ILE A 777 12.64 2.55 -15.88
N ASN A 778 13.96 2.34 -15.86
CA ASN A 778 15.01 3.23 -15.34
C ASN A 778 14.88 3.61 -13.84
N ASN A 779 13.90 3.09 -13.10
CA ASN A 779 13.65 3.42 -11.69
C ASN A 779 13.89 2.19 -10.81
N TYR A 780 15.08 2.10 -10.24
CA TYR A 780 15.54 0.98 -9.42
C TYR A 780 15.20 1.21 -7.95
N LYS A 781 14.75 0.16 -7.27
CA LYS A 781 14.36 0.24 -5.85
C LYS A 781 15.17 -0.75 -5.04
N PHE A 782 15.81 -0.25 -3.98
CA PHE A 782 16.48 -1.08 -2.97
C PHE A 782 15.88 -0.80 -1.59
N ARG A 783 15.96 -1.77 -0.69
CA ARG A 783 15.64 -1.62 0.75
C ARG A 783 16.88 -2.00 1.55
N LEU A 784 17.30 -1.12 2.46
CA LEU A 784 18.42 -1.33 3.38
C LEU A 784 17.88 -1.33 4.81
N SER A 785 17.86 -2.49 5.47
CA SER A 785 17.62 -2.60 6.91
C SER A 785 18.97 -2.51 7.63
N HIS A 786 19.12 -1.52 8.50
CA HIS A 786 20.40 -1.27 9.17
C HIS A 786 20.22 -0.53 10.50
N LYS A 787 21.10 -0.76 11.47
CA LYS A 787 21.12 0.05 12.70
C LYS A 787 21.38 1.53 12.42
N CYS A 788 22.27 1.81 11.48
CA CYS A 788 22.61 3.18 11.05
C CYS A 788 21.49 3.91 10.29
N ALA A 789 20.43 3.21 9.87
CA ALA A 789 19.22 3.82 9.32
C ALA A 789 18.25 4.32 10.41
N CYS A 790 18.47 3.96 11.68
CA CYS A 790 17.82 4.58 12.81
C CYS A 790 18.42 5.97 13.10
N TRP A 791 17.59 6.91 13.55
CA TRP A 791 18.07 8.17 14.13
C TRP A 791 19.03 7.89 15.28
N ASP A 792 20.21 8.49 15.21
CA ASP A 792 21.36 8.32 16.11
C ASP A 792 21.86 6.87 16.30
N GLY A 793 21.33 5.88 15.55
CA GLY A 793 21.65 4.45 15.73
C GLY A 793 23.13 4.09 15.46
N CYS A 794 23.81 4.91 14.67
CA CYS A 794 25.26 4.91 14.46
C CYS A 794 25.89 6.30 14.66
N ALA A 795 25.21 7.23 15.33
CA ALA A 795 25.89 8.43 15.80
C ALA A 795 26.95 7.98 16.81
N HIS A 796 28.22 8.23 16.50
CA HIS A 796 29.31 7.85 17.38
C HIS A 796 29.08 8.45 18.76
N THR A 797 29.15 7.62 19.81
CA THR A 797 29.46 8.11 21.16
C THR A 797 30.64 9.06 21.04
N PRO A 798 30.57 10.31 21.56
CA PRO A 798 31.65 11.26 21.42
C PRO A 798 32.97 10.62 21.83
N PRO A 799 34.07 10.82 21.09
CA PRO A 799 35.35 10.22 21.44
C PRO A 799 35.68 10.64 22.86
N GLN A 800 35.71 9.69 23.81
CA GLN A 800 36.00 10.00 25.19
C GLN A 800 37.39 10.59 25.27
N THR A 801 37.46 11.90 25.52
CA THR A 801 38.71 12.61 25.77
C THR A 801 39.21 12.25 27.16
N SER A 802 39.67 11.01 27.31
CA SER A 802 40.32 10.49 28.51
C SER A 802 41.72 11.11 28.60
N THR A 803 41.77 12.40 28.95
CA THR A 803 42.99 13.13 29.27
C THR A 803 43.54 12.65 30.61
N THR A 804 44.08 11.43 30.63
CA THR A 804 44.74 10.84 31.80
C THR A 804 45.91 10.00 31.34
N ALA A 805 47.12 10.53 31.55
CA ALA A 805 48.37 9.82 31.37
C ALA A 805 49.27 10.07 32.59
N PRO A 806 50.20 9.16 32.94
CA PRO A 806 50.30 7.75 32.55
C PRO A 806 50.35 6.82 33.79
N GLY A 807 49.34 5.98 33.97
CA GLY A 807 49.33 4.91 34.98
C GLY A 807 49.59 3.55 34.32
N GLY A 808 50.67 2.86 34.72
CA GLY A 808 51.08 1.59 34.09
C GLY A 808 50.48 0.34 34.73
N GLY A 809 50.58 -0.79 34.01
CA GLY A 809 50.24 -2.13 34.52
C GLY A 809 49.02 -2.76 33.85
N GLY A 810 49.22 -3.49 32.75
CA GLY A 810 48.14 -4.15 32.01
C GLY A 810 48.63 -4.86 30.76
N ALA A 811 49.38 -5.94 30.92
CA ALA A 811 49.93 -6.70 29.79
C ALA A 811 48.81 -7.51 29.08
N GLY A 812 48.28 -6.97 27.99
CA GLY A 812 47.35 -7.69 27.11
C GLY A 812 48.03 -8.88 26.43
N LEU A 813 47.40 -10.05 26.50
CA LEU A 813 47.88 -11.27 25.85
C LEU A 813 47.81 -11.14 24.32
N GLY A 814 48.98 -10.98 23.68
CA GLY A 814 49.10 -11.09 22.23
C GLY A 814 48.83 -12.52 21.71
N GLY A 815 48.68 -12.66 20.39
CA GLY A 815 48.21 -13.88 19.70
C GLY A 815 49.00 -15.18 19.85
N GLY A 816 49.97 -15.25 20.77
CA GLY A 816 50.56 -16.52 21.22
C GLY A 816 49.58 -17.38 22.03
N ALA A 817 48.55 -16.79 22.64
CA ALA A 817 47.57 -17.51 23.47
C ALA A 817 46.77 -18.56 22.68
N GLU A 818 46.35 -18.25 21.44
CA GLU A 818 45.62 -19.20 20.58
C GLU A 818 46.50 -20.38 20.15
N PHE A 819 47.77 -20.10 19.79
CA PHE A 819 48.74 -21.16 19.50
C PHE A 819 49.04 -22.05 20.71
N ILE A 820 49.12 -21.48 21.92
CA ILE A 820 49.30 -22.25 23.17
C ILE A 820 48.08 -23.14 23.43
N MET A 821 46.85 -22.67 23.21
CA MET A 821 45.64 -23.50 23.34
C MET A 821 45.63 -24.67 22.34
N ILE A 822 45.97 -24.41 21.08
CA ILE A 822 46.09 -25.47 20.05
C ILE A 822 47.18 -26.48 20.43
N LEU A 823 48.34 -26.01 20.90
CA LEU A 823 49.44 -26.88 21.34
C LEU A 823 49.04 -27.74 22.55
N LEU A 824 48.36 -27.16 23.54
CA LEU A 824 47.89 -27.89 24.72
C LEU A 824 46.84 -28.95 24.37
N VAL A 825 45.92 -28.67 23.44
CA VAL A 825 44.96 -29.67 22.94
C VAL A 825 45.67 -30.82 22.23
N LEU A 826 46.65 -30.52 21.37
CA LEU A 826 47.45 -31.56 20.70
C LEU A 826 48.27 -32.39 21.68
N VAL A 827 48.92 -31.77 22.66
CA VAL A 827 49.64 -32.48 23.73
C VAL A 827 48.69 -33.37 24.53
N PHE A 828 47.50 -32.88 24.90
CA PHE A 828 46.52 -33.66 25.65
C PHE A 828 46.00 -34.86 24.85
N VAL A 829 45.69 -34.70 23.56
CA VAL A 829 45.29 -35.80 22.66
C VAL A 829 46.40 -36.84 22.54
N CYS A 830 47.66 -36.41 22.36
CA CYS A 830 48.81 -37.32 22.36
C CYS A 830 48.99 -38.05 23.70
N PHE A 831 48.81 -37.37 24.83
CA PHE A 831 48.98 -37.97 26.16
C PHE A 831 47.89 -39.00 26.48
N VAL A 832 46.62 -38.72 26.13
CA VAL A 832 45.51 -39.67 26.24
C VAL A 832 45.72 -40.87 25.30
N GLY A 833 46.18 -40.63 24.07
CA GLY A 833 46.53 -41.70 23.13
C GLY A 833 47.67 -42.60 23.62
N PHE A 834 48.67 -42.03 24.30
CA PHE A 834 49.78 -42.78 24.88
C PHE A 834 49.37 -43.60 26.11
N ILE A 835 48.45 -43.08 26.93
CA ILE A 835 47.88 -43.81 28.08
C ILE A 835 46.97 -44.97 27.64
N GLN A 836 46.34 -44.89 26.46
CA GLN A 836 45.55 -45.98 25.88
C GLN A 836 46.35 -46.92 24.95
N GLY A 837 47.68 -46.74 24.88
CA GLY A 837 48.58 -47.46 23.98
C GLY A 837 49.60 -48.39 24.66
N ASN A 838 49.52 -48.57 25.99
CA ASN A 838 50.34 -49.49 26.80
C ASN A 838 49.44 -50.44 27.59
#